data_AF-A0A3E3IQT5-F1
#
_entry.id   AF-A0A3E3IQT5-F1
#
_cell.length_a   1.000
_cell.length_b   1.000
_cell.length_c   1.000
_cell.angle_alpha   90.00
_cell.angle_beta   90.00
_cell.angle_gamma   90.00
#
_symmetry.space_group_name_H-M   'P 1'
#
loop_
_entity.id
_entity.type
_entity.pdbx_description
1 polymer ?
#
loop_
_entity_poly.entity_id
_entity_poly.type
_entity_poly.pdbx_seq_one_letter_code
_entity_poly.pdbx_strand_id
1 'polypeptide(L)'
;MCEVKRKGNFTLPGEAGYEKLTLELAEKWGADVIRDSDGTVLSDEILDAGYGIYSTICMIRDHNEWARENQDKLQQCFLMTSPAVAVEGKLTVCLMEGFFEEQFRINDSENAMHYWQVYDRTTDTLVPREKWSYDKAAGSVTVNEPAAFHSYTVSFMAYRIWEEISMYNHTTNNWDKEHLMQIDPMYPETQEFLTGWMKEWCETHPATTVVRFTSMFYNFVWIWGSDVRNRNLYTDWGSYDFTVSERALNAFADKYGYELTAEDFVNQGKLHVTHMPGNQHKADWMEFINDFVISFGRKLIDMVHEYGKKAYVFYDDSWVGIEPYNGRFQEFGFDGLIKCVFSGYEARLCAGVKVDTHELRLHPYLFPVGLGGAPTFMEGGDPTLEAKKYWNSVRRALLREPIQRIGLGGYLHLVQDYPDFCDYIEQVGDEFRTFGSFHEEGKSYSIRTKVAVLHYWGKLRSWTLSGHFHETYMNDLIHINEALSGLPVDVSFISFEDVLNGALEDVDVVINAGFAGSAWSGGDVWKNPAVVEKLTRFVYEGGAFIGVNEPSAVEGYDTFFRMAPVLGVDEDTGARICHGKWQFAVENIEGLMPEGSFVKKKGDYRKGIPYLTDGKAKVLAEDGGVPVFTINEFGKGLGIYLASFEKTIENTRLLLNLILLAGREDLNGLYLTDNANTECAYYPGSGRLVVINNSDQSQTTAVRTQKGSVETQLEPYATKMLNI
;
A
#
# COMPACT_ATOMS: atom_id res chain seq x y z
N MET A 1 15.38 -31.25 -27.62
CA MET A 1 15.24 -31.89 -26.30
C MET A 1 13.98 -31.32 -25.71
N CYS A 2 12.98 -32.13 -25.35
CA CYS A 2 11.84 -31.64 -24.57
C CYS A 2 12.40 -31.15 -23.23
N GLU A 3 12.39 -29.83 -23.00
CA GLU A 3 12.64 -29.29 -21.66
C GLU A 3 11.63 -29.96 -20.72
N VAL A 4 12.14 -30.62 -19.68
CA VAL A 4 11.30 -31.13 -18.61
C VAL A 4 10.62 -29.90 -17.99
N LYS A 5 9.30 -29.79 -18.14
CA LYS A 5 8.54 -28.69 -17.53
C LYS A 5 8.83 -28.65 -16.03
N ARG A 6 9.30 -27.51 -15.56
CA ARG A 6 9.51 -27.29 -14.12
C ARG A 6 8.12 -27.22 -13.48
N LYS A 7 7.95 -27.87 -12.34
CA LYS A 7 6.73 -27.83 -11.53
C LYS A 7 7.03 -27.24 -10.16
N GLY A 8 5.97 -26.82 -9.47
CA GLY A 8 6.00 -26.21 -8.15
C GLY A 8 6.04 -24.69 -8.18
N ASN A 9 6.14 -24.11 -6.99
CA ASN A 9 6.09 -22.67 -6.73
C ASN A 9 4.79 -22.01 -7.21
N PHE A 10 3.71 -22.79 -7.30
CA PHE A 10 2.42 -22.33 -7.78
C PHE A 10 1.29 -22.85 -6.88
N THR A 11 0.49 -21.93 -6.36
CA THR A 11 -0.69 -22.20 -5.52
C THR A 11 -1.97 -22.05 -6.35
N LEU A 12 -2.73 -23.14 -6.50
CA LEU A 12 -3.97 -23.20 -7.28
C LEU A 12 -5.20 -23.20 -6.37
N PRO A 13 -6.27 -22.42 -6.67
CA PRO A 13 -7.53 -22.54 -5.94
C PRO A 13 -8.27 -23.81 -6.35
N GLY A 14 -8.64 -24.65 -5.38
CA GLY A 14 -9.39 -25.88 -5.56
C GLY A 14 -10.84 -25.73 -5.10
N GLU A 15 -11.76 -26.35 -5.84
CA GLU A 15 -13.20 -26.17 -5.65
C GLU A 15 -13.92 -27.52 -5.57
N ALA A 16 -14.74 -27.70 -4.52
CA ALA A 16 -15.53 -28.91 -4.33
C ALA A 16 -16.55 -29.11 -5.47
N GLY A 17 -16.68 -30.33 -5.98
CA GLY A 17 -17.49 -30.65 -7.16
C GLY A 17 -16.80 -30.37 -8.50
N TYR A 18 -15.58 -29.83 -8.48
CA TYR A 18 -14.73 -29.59 -9.64
C TYR A 18 -13.34 -30.25 -9.48
N GLU A 19 -13.29 -31.42 -8.83
CA GLU A 19 -12.07 -32.18 -8.53
C GLU A 19 -11.26 -32.47 -9.79
N LYS A 20 -11.92 -32.99 -10.82
CA LYS A 20 -11.27 -33.31 -12.10
C LYS A 20 -10.61 -32.08 -12.72
N LEU A 21 -11.33 -30.95 -12.76
CA LEU A 21 -10.79 -29.69 -13.29
C LEU A 21 -9.60 -29.21 -12.46
N THR A 22 -9.73 -29.27 -11.14
CA THR A 22 -8.67 -28.90 -10.18
C THR A 22 -7.39 -29.68 -10.46
N LEU A 23 -7.48 -31.01 -10.58
CA LEU A 23 -6.31 -31.87 -10.81
C LEU A 23 -5.72 -31.70 -12.22
N GLU A 24 -6.56 -31.51 -13.24
CA GLU A 24 -6.11 -31.23 -14.62
C GLU A 24 -5.34 -29.89 -14.71
N LEU A 25 -5.85 -28.84 -14.06
CA LEU A 25 -5.20 -27.54 -14.04
C LEU A 25 -3.98 -27.50 -13.11
N ALA A 26 -3.97 -28.26 -12.02
CA ALA A 26 -2.80 -28.40 -11.16
C ALA A 26 -1.61 -29.00 -11.94
N GLU A 27 -1.87 -30.01 -12.76
CA GLU A 27 -0.86 -30.58 -13.65
C GLU A 27 -0.43 -29.60 -14.74
N LYS A 28 -1.39 -28.91 -15.39
CA LYS A 28 -1.13 -27.95 -16.48
C LYS A 28 -0.32 -26.75 -16.02
N TRP A 29 -0.70 -26.10 -14.92
CA TRP A 29 0.01 -24.92 -14.39
C TRP A 29 1.25 -25.30 -13.58
N GLY A 30 1.43 -26.59 -13.28
CA GLY A 30 2.53 -27.11 -12.48
C GLY A 30 2.39 -26.70 -11.02
N ALA A 31 1.18 -26.71 -10.47
CA ALA A 31 0.92 -26.45 -9.07
C ALA A 31 1.52 -27.53 -8.17
N ASP A 32 2.05 -27.13 -7.02
CA ASP A 32 2.46 -28.02 -5.92
C ASP A 32 1.58 -27.84 -4.68
N VAL A 33 0.75 -26.79 -4.68
CA VAL A 33 -0.15 -26.46 -3.58
C VAL A 33 -1.55 -26.20 -4.11
N ILE A 34 -2.55 -26.73 -3.39
CA ILE A 34 -3.96 -26.43 -3.59
C ILE A 34 -4.51 -25.70 -2.36
N ARG A 35 -5.26 -24.63 -2.58
CA ARG A 35 -5.93 -23.82 -1.56
C ARG A 35 -7.44 -23.89 -1.74
N ASP A 36 -8.19 -24.00 -0.67
CA ASP A 36 -9.66 -23.96 -0.70
C ASP A 36 -10.21 -22.69 -1.38
N SER A 37 -11.11 -22.81 -2.37
CA SER A 37 -11.85 -21.67 -2.91
C SER A 37 -12.72 -21.02 -1.82
N ASP A 38 -13.00 -19.73 -1.95
CA ASP A 38 -13.67 -18.95 -0.90
C ASP A 38 -15.01 -19.57 -0.50
N GLY A 39 -15.16 -19.91 0.79
CA GLY A 39 -16.37 -20.49 1.35
C GLY A 39 -16.61 -21.97 0.99
N THR A 40 -15.59 -22.68 0.51
CA THR A 40 -15.65 -24.11 0.17
C THR A 40 -14.73 -24.94 1.06
N VAL A 41 -14.90 -26.27 1.05
CA VAL A 41 -13.99 -27.23 1.71
C VAL A 41 -13.49 -28.17 0.64
N LEU A 42 -12.19 -28.46 0.62
CA LEU A 42 -11.61 -29.41 -0.33
C LEU A 42 -12.17 -30.82 -0.08
N SER A 43 -12.46 -31.56 -1.15
CA SER A 43 -12.90 -32.96 -1.05
C SER A 43 -11.74 -33.90 -0.72
N ASP A 44 -12.05 -35.06 -0.16
CA ASP A 44 -11.07 -36.10 0.16
C ASP A 44 -10.20 -36.47 -1.05
N GLU A 45 -10.78 -36.47 -2.26
CA GLU A 45 -10.04 -36.72 -3.51
C GLU A 45 -8.89 -35.70 -3.73
N ILE A 46 -9.14 -34.41 -3.47
CA ILE A 46 -8.12 -33.36 -3.60
C ILE A 46 -7.09 -33.48 -2.46
N LEU A 47 -7.55 -33.75 -1.23
CA LEU A 47 -6.67 -33.90 -0.07
C LEU A 47 -5.71 -35.09 -0.22
N ASP A 48 -6.17 -36.18 -0.81
CA ASP A 48 -5.39 -37.40 -1.01
C ASP A 48 -4.57 -37.39 -2.32
N ALA A 49 -4.69 -36.35 -3.15
CA ALA A 49 -4.00 -36.26 -4.44
C ALA A 49 -2.49 -35.95 -4.34
N GLY A 50 -1.96 -35.72 -3.13
CA GLY A 50 -0.53 -35.56 -2.86
C GLY A 50 0.03 -34.15 -3.07
N TYR A 51 -0.83 -33.14 -3.19
CA TYR A 51 -0.45 -31.72 -3.19
C TYR A 51 -0.30 -31.18 -1.77
N GLY A 52 0.50 -30.11 -1.61
CA GLY A 52 0.46 -29.33 -0.38
C GLY A 52 -0.90 -28.66 -0.22
N ILE A 53 -1.45 -28.68 0.99
CA ILE A 53 -2.76 -28.08 1.26
C ILE A 53 -2.58 -26.78 2.03
N TYR A 54 -3.10 -25.69 1.46
CA TYR A 54 -3.28 -24.42 2.14
C TYR A 54 -4.71 -24.37 2.66
N SER A 55 -4.87 -24.00 3.92
CA SER A 55 -6.18 -23.76 4.51
C SER A 55 -6.24 -22.36 5.05
N THR A 56 -7.26 -21.63 4.60
CA THR A 56 -7.48 -20.24 4.99
C THR A 56 -8.18 -20.16 6.33
N ILE A 57 -7.65 -19.36 7.25
CA ILE A 57 -8.33 -19.04 8.52
C ILE A 57 -8.43 -17.54 8.72
N CYS A 58 -9.47 -17.10 9.41
CA CYS A 58 -9.61 -15.73 9.91
C CYS A 58 -9.87 -15.80 11.41
N MET A 59 -8.95 -15.26 12.23
CA MET A 59 -9.01 -15.43 13.69
C MET A 59 -10.12 -14.63 14.37
N ILE A 60 -10.70 -13.65 13.69
CA ILE A 60 -11.53 -12.63 14.33
C ILE A 60 -13.00 -12.68 13.92
N ARG A 61 -13.39 -13.58 13.02
CA ARG A 61 -14.77 -13.73 12.52
C ARG A 61 -15.11 -15.20 12.33
N ASP A 62 -16.33 -15.50 11.87
CA ASP A 62 -16.90 -16.87 11.83
C ASP A 62 -17.12 -17.50 13.23
N HIS A 63 -17.22 -16.65 14.25
CA HIS A 63 -17.44 -17.04 15.66
C HIS A 63 -18.73 -16.44 16.23
N ASN A 64 -19.78 -16.28 15.41
CA ASN A 64 -21.00 -15.57 15.79
C ASN A 64 -21.71 -16.16 17.01
N GLU A 65 -21.66 -17.48 17.22
CA GLU A 65 -22.22 -18.11 18.44
C GLU A 65 -21.58 -17.57 19.71
N TRP A 66 -20.25 -17.56 19.77
CA TRP A 66 -19.50 -16.99 20.89
C TRP A 66 -19.71 -15.48 21.00
N ALA A 67 -19.70 -14.77 19.87
CA ALA A 67 -19.87 -13.32 19.81
C ALA A 67 -21.25 -12.87 20.35
N ARG A 68 -22.34 -13.63 20.10
CA ARG A 68 -23.68 -13.33 20.62
C ARG A 68 -23.74 -13.37 22.16
N GLU A 69 -22.94 -14.23 22.78
CA GLU A 69 -22.83 -14.33 24.24
C GLU A 69 -21.83 -13.33 24.84
N ASN A 70 -20.97 -12.73 24.01
CA ASN A 70 -19.86 -11.85 24.42
C ASN A 70 -19.87 -10.51 23.67
N GLN A 71 -21.04 -9.88 23.59
CA GLN A 71 -21.26 -8.63 22.84
C GLN A 71 -20.43 -7.44 23.32
N ASP A 72 -19.94 -7.46 24.57
CA ASP A 72 -19.04 -6.50 25.18
C ASP A 72 -17.57 -6.67 24.75
N LYS A 73 -17.25 -7.74 24.02
CA LYS A 73 -15.90 -8.10 23.56
C LYS A 73 -15.79 -8.07 22.03
N LEU A 74 -16.73 -7.40 21.37
CA LEU A 74 -16.62 -7.08 19.95
C LEU A 74 -15.60 -5.97 19.74
N GLN A 75 -15.00 -5.95 18.56
CA GLN A 75 -14.10 -4.87 18.17
C GLN A 75 -14.82 -3.52 18.17
N GLN A 76 -14.09 -2.45 18.49
CA GLN A 76 -14.65 -1.11 18.60
C GLN A 76 -13.86 -0.10 17.78
N CYS A 77 -14.38 1.13 17.77
CA CYS A 77 -13.74 2.30 17.18
C CYS A 77 -14.33 3.57 17.81
N PHE A 78 -13.64 4.70 17.62
CA PHE A 78 -14.26 6.01 17.79
C PHE A 78 -14.94 6.46 16.50
N LEU A 79 -16.15 6.99 16.62
CA LEU A 79 -16.87 7.69 15.56
C LEU A 79 -17.10 9.14 15.97
N MET A 80 -17.14 10.05 15.00
CA MET A 80 -17.46 11.47 15.23
C MET A 80 -18.67 11.86 14.39
N THR A 81 -19.69 12.43 15.02
CA THR A 81 -20.88 12.93 14.31
C THR A 81 -20.50 14.00 13.29
N SER A 82 -21.34 14.17 12.27
CA SER A 82 -21.26 15.39 11.46
C SER A 82 -21.44 16.64 12.35
N PRO A 83 -20.79 17.77 12.02
CA PRO A 83 -20.93 18.98 12.82
C PRO A 83 -22.36 19.52 12.80
N ALA A 84 -22.93 19.75 13.98
CA ALA A 84 -24.27 20.27 14.18
C ALA A 84 -24.22 21.72 14.68
N VAL A 85 -24.89 22.64 13.98
CA VAL A 85 -24.89 24.07 14.32
C VAL A 85 -25.98 24.38 15.33
N ALA A 86 -25.61 24.94 16.47
CA ALA A 86 -26.56 25.48 17.45
C ALA A 86 -27.17 26.79 16.91
N VAL A 87 -28.48 26.98 17.07
CA VAL A 87 -29.15 28.24 16.66
C VAL A 87 -29.79 28.91 17.86
N GLU A 88 -30.72 28.22 18.52
CA GLU A 88 -31.35 28.67 19.77
C GLU A 88 -31.61 27.49 20.70
N GLY A 89 -31.58 27.74 22.01
CA GLY A 89 -31.86 26.72 23.03
C GLY A 89 -30.81 25.61 23.11
N LYS A 90 -31.26 24.40 23.46
CA LYS A 90 -30.41 23.21 23.55
C LYS A 90 -30.12 22.67 22.15
N LEU A 91 -28.93 22.11 21.96
CA LEU A 91 -28.59 21.37 20.75
C LEU A 91 -28.63 19.86 21.04
N THR A 92 -29.42 19.11 20.28
CA THR A 92 -29.46 17.65 20.34
C THR A 92 -28.81 17.08 19.08
N VAL A 93 -27.88 16.14 19.25
CA VAL A 93 -27.13 15.49 18.18
C VAL A 93 -27.38 13.99 18.23
N CYS A 94 -27.96 13.42 17.18
CA CYS A 94 -28.16 11.98 17.02
C CYS A 94 -26.84 11.32 16.62
N LEU A 95 -26.38 10.32 17.39
CA LEU A 95 -25.02 9.79 17.22
C LEU A 95 -24.85 8.99 15.93
N MET A 96 -25.86 8.17 15.58
CA MET A 96 -25.81 7.25 14.44
C MET A 96 -26.34 7.82 13.12
N GLU A 97 -26.82 9.07 13.09
CA GLU A 97 -27.53 9.64 11.92
C GLU A 97 -26.75 9.54 10.59
N GLY A 98 -25.43 9.74 10.64
CA GLY A 98 -24.56 9.68 9.47
C GLY A 98 -23.96 8.31 9.15
N PHE A 99 -24.13 7.32 10.03
CA PHE A 99 -23.40 6.05 9.98
C PHE A 99 -24.29 4.87 9.58
N PHE A 100 -23.69 3.85 8.97
CA PHE A 100 -24.43 2.65 8.58
C PHE A 100 -24.77 1.80 9.82
N GLU A 101 -26.05 1.72 10.16
CA GLU A 101 -26.54 1.05 11.37
C GLU A 101 -26.30 -0.46 11.39
N GLU A 102 -26.08 -1.09 10.24
CA GLU A 102 -25.73 -2.51 10.18
C GLU A 102 -24.24 -2.75 10.46
N GLN A 103 -23.40 -1.72 10.33
CA GLN A 103 -21.96 -1.82 10.64
C GLN A 103 -21.67 -1.51 12.10
N PHE A 104 -22.38 -0.54 12.70
CA PHE A 104 -22.02 0.02 14.00
C PHE A 104 -23.17 0.03 15.00
N ARG A 105 -22.82 -0.14 16.28
CA ARG A 105 -23.73 0.06 17.42
C ARG A 105 -23.05 0.89 18.49
N ILE A 106 -23.75 1.89 19.03
CA ILE A 106 -23.24 2.73 20.13
C ILE A 106 -22.76 1.86 21.32
N ASN A 107 -21.55 2.11 21.81
CA ASN A 107 -21.06 1.58 23.08
C ASN A 107 -21.26 2.64 24.17
N ASP A 108 -22.36 2.51 24.91
CA ASP A 108 -22.74 3.41 25.99
C ASP A 108 -22.49 2.82 27.38
N SER A 109 -21.58 1.84 27.47
CA SER A 109 -21.12 1.33 28.75
C SER A 109 -20.45 2.46 29.57
N GLU A 110 -20.46 2.33 30.90
CA GLU A 110 -19.87 3.36 31.77
C GLU A 110 -18.39 3.61 31.45
N ASN A 111 -17.63 2.56 31.13
CA ASN A 111 -16.24 2.66 30.75
C ASN A 111 -16.07 3.35 29.38
N ALA A 112 -16.90 3.04 28.39
CA ALA A 112 -16.84 3.68 27.09
C ALA A 112 -17.24 5.18 27.15
N MET A 113 -18.26 5.50 27.94
CA MET A 113 -18.75 6.88 28.15
C MET A 113 -17.70 7.81 28.76
N HIS A 114 -16.69 7.26 29.46
CA HIS A 114 -15.54 8.03 29.96
C HIS A 114 -14.75 8.70 28.83
N TYR A 115 -14.66 8.03 27.67
CA TYR A 115 -13.90 8.49 26.51
C TYR A 115 -14.71 9.38 25.55
N TRP A 116 -16.00 9.57 25.78
CA TRP A 116 -16.84 10.39 24.91
C TRP A 116 -16.52 11.88 25.08
N GLN A 117 -16.41 12.59 23.97
CA GLN A 117 -16.06 14.00 23.94
C GLN A 117 -17.07 14.79 23.12
N VAL A 118 -17.46 15.96 23.61
CA VAL A 118 -18.23 16.94 22.83
C VAL A 118 -17.33 18.13 22.59
N TYR A 119 -17.12 18.51 21.34
CA TYR A 119 -16.31 19.67 20.97
C TYR A 119 -17.18 20.77 20.40
N ASP A 120 -16.92 22.02 20.82
CA ASP A 120 -17.28 23.20 20.03
C ASP A 120 -16.19 23.40 18.98
N ARG A 121 -16.48 23.02 17.73
CA ARG A 121 -15.55 23.12 16.61
C ARG A 121 -15.34 24.54 16.10
N THR A 122 -16.14 25.50 16.57
CA THR A 122 -15.98 26.92 16.22
C THR A 122 -14.83 27.55 16.99
N THR A 123 -14.70 27.16 18.26
CA THR A 123 -13.63 27.62 19.15
C THR A 123 -12.52 26.58 19.32
N ASP A 124 -12.74 25.38 18.77
CA ASP A 124 -11.92 24.18 18.93
C ASP A 124 -11.66 23.85 20.42
N THR A 125 -12.73 23.87 21.22
CA THR A 125 -12.67 23.62 22.66
C THR A 125 -13.53 22.44 23.08
N LEU A 126 -13.00 21.64 24.02
CA LEU A 126 -13.75 20.56 24.66
C LEU A 126 -14.86 21.14 25.55
N VAL A 127 -16.09 20.68 25.32
CA VAL A 127 -17.25 21.04 26.15
C VAL A 127 -17.20 20.21 27.45
N PRO A 128 -17.25 20.87 28.62
CA PRO A 128 -17.23 20.18 29.91
C PRO A 128 -18.34 19.13 30.05
N ARG A 129 -18.02 18.00 30.68
CA ARG A 129 -18.90 16.83 30.81
C ARG A 129 -20.26 17.14 31.40
N GLU A 130 -20.32 18.07 32.35
CA GLU A 130 -21.53 18.54 33.03
C GLU A 130 -22.47 19.36 32.14
N LYS A 131 -21.99 19.87 31.00
CA LYS A 131 -22.78 20.70 30.07
C LYS A 131 -23.55 19.89 29.04
N TRP A 132 -23.39 18.57 29.01
CA TRP A 132 -24.11 17.70 28.08
C TRP A 132 -24.59 16.41 28.75
N SER A 133 -25.63 15.83 28.17
CA SER A 133 -26.25 14.58 28.65
C SER A 133 -26.55 13.65 27.49
N TYR A 134 -26.34 12.35 27.70
CA TYR A 134 -26.70 11.30 26.75
C TYR A 134 -28.07 10.72 27.09
N ASP A 135 -28.94 10.59 26.08
CA ASP A 135 -30.20 9.86 26.14
C ASP A 135 -30.04 8.51 25.42
N LYS A 136 -30.00 7.44 26.22
CA LYS A 136 -29.85 6.05 25.73
C LYS A 136 -31.01 5.60 24.86
N ALA A 137 -32.24 6.01 25.17
CA ALA A 137 -33.41 5.59 24.41
C ALA A 137 -33.47 6.28 23.04
N ALA A 138 -33.04 7.54 22.97
CA ALA A 138 -32.98 8.30 21.73
C ALA A 138 -31.66 8.12 20.95
N GLY A 139 -30.60 7.57 21.57
CA GLY A 139 -29.28 7.47 20.94
C GLY A 139 -28.66 8.83 20.62
N SER A 140 -28.89 9.83 21.48
CA SER A 140 -28.52 11.23 21.19
C SER A 140 -27.86 11.92 22.39
N VAL A 141 -27.00 12.89 22.11
CA VAL A 141 -26.39 13.77 23.11
C VAL A 141 -26.99 15.16 23.01
N THR A 142 -27.37 15.73 24.15
CA THR A 142 -27.88 17.10 24.25
C THR A 142 -26.87 18.00 24.93
N VAL A 143 -26.44 19.06 24.25
CA VAL A 143 -25.68 20.18 24.82
C VAL A 143 -26.69 21.18 25.40
N ASN A 144 -26.60 21.44 26.70
CA ASN A 144 -27.64 22.19 27.42
C ASN A 144 -27.63 23.69 27.12
N GLU A 145 -26.45 24.29 26.96
CA GLU A 145 -26.28 25.73 26.76
C GLU A 145 -25.19 25.99 25.69
N PRO A 146 -25.41 25.56 24.44
CA PRO A 146 -24.46 25.84 23.37
C PRO A 146 -24.45 27.34 23.03
N ALA A 147 -23.27 27.88 22.73
CA ALA A 147 -23.16 29.18 22.08
C ALA A 147 -23.90 29.16 20.73
N ALA A 148 -24.74 30.16 20.50
CA ALA A 148 -25.50 30.29 19.26
C ALA A 148 -24.56 30.45 18.05
N PHE A 149 -24.93 29.79 16.95
CA PHE A 149 -24.20 29.72 15.68
C PHE A 149 -22.84 29.04 15.73
N HIS A 150 -22.53 28.36 16.84
CA HIS A 150 -21.36 27.50 16.91
C HIS A 150 -21.69 26.09 16.41
N SER A 151 -20.70 25.43 15.83
CA SER A 151 -20.77 24.05 15.36
C SER A 151 -20.22 23.09 16.40
N TYR A 152 -20.93 22.00 16.68
CA TYR A 152 -20.57 21.02 17.68
C TYR A 152 -20.49 19.62 17.08
N THR A 153 -19.58 18.80 17.59
CA THR A 153 -19.48 17.38 17.24
C THR A 153 -19.45 16.54 18.51
N VAL A 154 -19.92 15.31 18.41
CA VAL A 154 -19.79 14.30 19.45
C VAL A 154 -18.89 13.18 18.94
N SER A 155 -17.81 12.91 19.66
CA SER A 155 -16.93 11.75 19.46
C SER A 155 -17.34 10.69 20.48
N PHE A 156 -17.70 9.49 20.00
CA PHE A 156 -18.27 8.42 20.81
C PHE A 156 -17.71 7.06 20.40
N MET A 157 -17.73 6.10 21.32
CA MET A 157 -17.32 4.73 21.01
C MET A 157 -18.46 3.93 20.41
N ALA A 158 -18.15 3.10 19.42
CA ALA A 158 -19.08 2.19 18.79
C ALA A 158 -18.48 0.79 18.64
N TYR A 159 -19.29 -0.23 18.91
CA TYR A 159 -19.02 -1.61 18.51
C TYR A 159 -19.14 -1.74 16.99
N ARG A 160 -18.24 -2.52 16.41
CA ARG A 160 -18.28 -2.96 15.02
C ARG A 160 -19.02 -4.30 14.97
N ILE A 161 -20.27 -4.25 14.53
CA ILE A 161 -21.20 -5.40 14.52
C ILE A 161 -21.28 -6.09 13.16
N TRP A 162 -20.53 -5.61 12.17
CA TRP A 162 -20.30 -6.28 10.90
C TRP A 162 -18.85 -6.05 10.44
N GLU A 163 -18.08 -7.13 10.36
CA GLU A 163 -16.70 -7.12 9.90
C GLU A 163 -16.62 -6.72 8.41
N GLU A 164 -15.67 -5.85 8.05
CA GLU A 164 -15.70 -5.05 6.83
C GLU A 164 -15.41 -5.86 5.58
N ILE A 165 -14.53 -6.86 5.67
CA ILE A 165 -14.24 -7.72 4.52
C ILE A 165 -15.44 -8.64 4.25
N SER A 166 -16.07 -9.18 5.29
CA SER A 166 -17.34 -9.89 5.20
C SER A 166 -18.45 -9.00 4.64
N MET A 167 -18.56 -7.75 5.11
CA MET A 167 -19.53 -6.76 4.64
C MET A 167 -19.34 -6.45 3.15
N TYR A 168 -18.11 -6.21 2.71
CA TYR A 168 -17.78 -5.99 1.31
C TYR A 168 -18.16 -7.19 0.44
N ASN A 169 -17.76 -8.39 0.86
CA ASN A 169 -18.05 -9.62 0.12
C ASN A 169 -19.56 -9.91 0.05
N HIS A 170 -20.27 -9.73 1.16
CA HIS A 170 -21.72 -9.95 1.23
C HIS A 170 -22.48 -9.00 0.29
N THR A 171 -22.13 -7.72 0.30
CA THR A 171 -22.78 -6.70 -0.54
C THR A 171 -22.41 -6.80 -2.01
N THR A 172 -21.17 -7.17 -2.32
CA THR A 172 -20.68 -7.30 -3.69
C THR A 172 -21.25 -8.56 -4.36
N ASN A 173 -21.38 -9.66 -3.63
CA ASN A 173 -21.88 -10.93 -4.14
C ASN A 173 -23.37 -11.17 -3.87
N ASN A 174 -24.08 -10.22 -3.25
CA ASN A 174 -25.48 -10.33 -2.84
C ASN A 174 -25.77 -11.61 -2.03
N TRP A 175 -24.94 -11.89 -1.03
CA TRP A 175 -25.13 -13.07 -0.18
C TRP A 175 -26.36 -12.91 0.70
N ASP A 176 -27.05 -14.02 0.99
CA ASP A 176 -28.12 -14.09 2.00
C ASP A 176 -27.60 -14.93 3.17
N LYS A 177 -26.71 -14.33 3.97
CA LYS A 177 -26.00 -14.97 5.08
C LYS A 177 -25.95 -14.06 6.31
N GLU A 178 -25.81 -14.64 7.50
CA GLU A 178 -25.63 -13.88 8.73
C GLU A 178 -24.41 -12.95 8.66
N HIS A 179 -24.53 -11.73 9.16
CA HIS A 179 -23.42 -10.78 9.22
C HIS A 179 -22.42 -11.24 10.26
N LEU A 180 -21.15 -11.34 9.87
CA LEU A 180 -20.10 -11.82 10.74
C LEU A 180 -19.63 -10.68 11.65
N MET A 181 -19.69 -10.89 12.97
CA MET A 181 -19.22 -9.93 13.96
C MET A 181 -17.72 -10.13 14.21
N GLN A 182 -16.98 -9.03 14.36
CA GLN A 182 -15.57 -9.09 14.72
C GLN A 182 -15.39 -9.17 16.25
N ILE A 183 -14.68 -10.19 16.73
CA ILE A 183 -14.29 -10.32 18.15
C ILE A 183 -12.91 -9.69 18.41
N ASP A 184 -12.73 -9.06 19.58
CA ASP A 184 -11.48 -8.37 19.95
C ASP A 184 -10.60 -9.28 20.84
N PRO A 185 -9.42 -9.71 20.36
CA PRO A 185 -8.48 -10.52 21.14
C PRO A 185 -7.79 -9.73 22.27
N MET A 186 -7.99 -8.42 22.41
CA MET A 186 -7.48 -7.65 23.55
C MET A 186 -8.03 -8.19 24.89
N TYR A 187 -9.21 -8.82 24.88
CA TYR A 187 -9.85 -9.43 26.04
C TYR A 187 -9.30 -10.85 26.30
N PRO A 188 -8.87 -11.19 27.54
CA PRO A 188 -8.33 -12.50 27.88
C PRO A 188 -9.28 -13.66 27.59
N GLU A 189 -10.59 -13.46 27.77
CA GLU A 189 -11.62 -14.45 27.48
C GLU A 189 -11.68 -14.76 25.98
N THR A 190 -11.53 -13.73 25.13
CA THR A 190 -11.41 -13.92 23.68
C THR A 190 -10.12 -14.68 23.35
N GLN A 191 -9.00 -14.37 24.02
CA GLN A 191 -7.74 -15.09 23.79
C GLN A 191 -7.82 -16.56 24.18
N GLU A 192 -8.48 -16.88 25.30
CA GLU A 192 -8.72 -18.26 25.73
C GLU A 192 -9.56 -19.00 24.71
N PHE A 193 -10.66 -18.40 24.26
CA PHE A 193 -11.52 -18.95 23.21
C PHE A 193 -10.74 -19.22 21.92
N LEU A 194 -10.00 -18.23 21.40
CA LEU A 194 -9.23 -18.34 20.17
C LEU A 194 -8.09 -19.35 20.27
N THR A 195 -7.45 -19.44 21.43
CA THR A 195 -6.42 -20.48 21.70
C THR A 195 -7.08 -21.87 21.64
N GLY A 196 -8.23 -22.05 22.29
CA GLY A 196 -8.98 -23.31 22.26
C GLY A 196 -9.41 -23.68 20.85
N TRP A 197 -9.97 -22.72 20.11
CA TRP A 197 -10.38 -22.89 18.72
C TRP A 197 -9.20 -23.26 17.82
N MET A 198 -8.07 -22.56 17.92
CA MET A 198 -6.88 -22.83 17.10
C MET A 198 -6.35 -24.25 17.32
N LYS A 199 -6.38 -24.72 18.57
CA LYS A 199 -6.00 -26.09 18.92
C LYS A 199 -6.92 -27.10 18.23
N GLU A 200 -8.24 -26.96 18.42
CA GLU A 200 -9.24 -27.86 17.82
C GLU A 200 -9.15 -27.83 16.29
N TRP A 201 -8.96 -26.66 15.70
CA TRP A 201 -8.80 -26.49 14.26
C TRP A 201 -7.59 -27.26 13.74
N CYS A 202 -6.42 -27.15 14.41
CA CYS A 202 -5.23 -27.92 14.04
C CYS A 202 -5.44 -29.43 14.15
N GLU A 203 -6.15 -29.91 15.19
CA GLU A 203 -6.46 -31.34 15.40
C GLU A 203 -7.41 -31.89 14.34
N THR A 204 -8.37 -31.08 13.88
CA THR A 204 -9.41 -31.48 12.93
C THR A 204 -9.01 -31.31 11.46
N HIS A 205 -7.90 -30.62 11.18
CA HIS A 205 -7.39 -30.40 9.82
C HIS A 205 -6.00 -31.05 9.60
N PRO A 206 -5.87 -32.38 9.73
CA PRO A 206 -4.55 -33.04 9.65
C PRO A 206 -3.89 -32.92 8.27
N ALA A 207 -4.67 -32.84 7.18
CA ALA A 207 -4.16 -32.73 5.82
C ALA A 207 -3.52 -31.36 5.50
N THR A 208 -3.85 -30.31 6.26
CA THR A 208 -3.31 -28.97 6.03
C THR A 208 -1.80 -28.93 6.26
N THR A 209 -1.07 -28.44 5.25
CA THR A 209 0.38 -28.24 5.32
C THR A 209 0.76 -26.81 5.70
N VAL A 210 -0.03 -25.84 5.27
CA VAL A 210 0.17 -24.42 5.58
C VAL A 210 -1.15 -23.81 6.02
N VAL A 211 -1.11 -23.15 7.18
CA VAL A 211 -2.20 -22.35 7.71
C VAL A 211 -2.02 -20.93 7.19
N ARG A 212 -2.96 -20.48 6.35
CA ARG A 212 -2.98 -19.14 5.79
C ARG A 212 -3.84 -18.23 6.67
N PHE A 213 -3.19 -17.48 7.54
CA PHE A 213 -3.80 -16.41 8.33
C PHE A 213 -4.27 -15.28 7.40
N THR A 214 -5.57 -15.00 7.41
CA THR A 214 -6.23 -13.99 6.55
C THR A 214 -7.10 -13.06 7.38
N SER A 215 -6.52 -12.13 8.13
CA SER A 215 -5.08 -11.95 8.37
C SER A 215 -4.80 -12.19 9.86
N MET A 216 -4.53 -11.14 10.63
CA MET A 216 -4.43 -11.22 12.09
C MET A 216 -5.67 -10.66 12.76
N PHE A 217 -5.56 -9.53 13.46
CA PHE A 217 -6.56 -9.13 14.46
C PHE A 217 -7.33 -7.87 14.13
N TYR A 218 -6.77 -6.98 13.30
CA TYR A 218 -7.36 -5.66 13.09
C TYR A 218 -7.42 -5.34 11.60
N ASN A 219 -8.63 -5.14 11.10
CA ASN A 219 -8.88 -4.65 9.74
C ASN A 219 -8.29 -3.26 9.54
N PHE A 220 -7.92 -2.99 8.29
CA PHE A 220 -7.85 -1.62 7.84
C PHE A 220 -9.19 -0.91 8.02
N VAL A 221 -9.15 0.42 8.09
CA VAL A 221 -10.33 1.19 8.38
C VAL A 221 -11.20 1.29 7.14
N TRP A 222 -12.49 0.99 7.27
CA TRP A 222 -13.51 1.23 6.27
C TRP A 222 -14.84 1.58 6.92
N ILE A 223 -15.19 2.87 6.96
CA ILE A 223 -16.37 3.38 7.64
C ILE A 223 -17.46 3.64 6.60
N TRP A 224 -18.62 3.00 6.76
CA TRP A 224 -19.78 3.22 5.90
C TRP A 224 -20.78 4.22 6.49
N GLY A 225 -21.29 5.07 5.61
CA GLY A 225 -22.34 6.04 5.90
C GLY A 225 -23.74 5.49 5.64
N SER A 226 -24.75 6.13 6.19
CA SER A 226 -26.16 5.75 6.00
C SER A 226 -26.69 6.09 4.59
N ASP A 227 -26.18 7.16 3.96
CA ASP A 227 -26.58 7.59 2.61
C ASP A 227 -25.79 6.84 1.52
N VAL A 228 -26.48 6.14 0.63
CA VAL A 228 -25.88 5.44 -0.53
C VAL A 228 -25.08 6.37 -1.44
N ARG A 229 -25.39 7.66 -1.49
CA ARG A 229 -24.65 8.68 -2.27
C ARG A 229 -23.30 9.02 -1.66
N ASN A 230 -23.12 8.72 -0.38
CA ASN A 230 -21.88 8.91 0.37
C ASN A 230 -21.61 7.67 1.24
N ARG A 231 -21.69 6.49 0.62
CA ARG A 231 -21.57 5.22 1.36
C ARG A 231 -20.19 5.05 1.98
N ASN A 232 -19.13 5.41 1.27
CA ASN A 232 -17.75 5.28 1.77
C ASN A 232 -17.32 6.57 2.47
N LEU A 233 -17.50 6.67 3.78
CA LEU A 233 -17.12 7.87 4.53
C LEU A 233 -15.61 7.98 4.70
N TYR A 234 -14.93 6.86 4.94
CA TYR A 234 -13.49 6.82 5.12
C TYR A 234 -12.94 5.41 4.83
N THR A 235 -11.79 5.34 4.16
CA THR A 235 -11.00 4.11 4.02
C THR A 235 -9.51 4.44 4.08
N ASP A 236 -8.74 3.65 4.82
CA ASP A 236 -7.29 3.72 4.86
C ASP A 236 -6.67 2.41 5.34
N TRP A 237 -5.86 1.81 4.47
CA TRP A 237 -5.26 0.50 4.65
C TRP A 237 -4.30 0.37 5.84
N GLY A 238 -3.80 1.48 6.35
CA GLY A 238 -2.72 1.56 7.34
C GLY A 238 -3.10 2.42 8.53
N SER A 239 -4.38 2.80 8.63
CA SER A 239 -4.93 3.48 9.81
C SER A 239 -5.16 2.49 10.95
N TYR A 240 -5.00 2.99 12.17
CA TYR A 240 -5.19 2.27 13.42
C TYR A 240 -6.54 2.59 14.08
N ASP A 241 -7.43 3.37 13.47
CA ASP A 241 -8.70 3.79 14.10
C ASP A 241 -9.64 2.61 14.44
N PHE A 242 -9.43 1.44 13.82
CA PHE A 242 -10.16 0.20 14.04
C PHE A 242 -9.52 -0.76 15.06
N THR A 243 -8.44 -0.33 15.70
CA THR A 243 -7.69 -1.11 16.72
C THR A 243 -8.11 -0.77 18.16
N VAL A 244 -9.10 0.12 18.33
CA VAL A 244 -9.48 0.70 19.62
C VAL A 244 -10.53 -0.16 20.33
N SER A 245 -10.39 -0.32 21.64
CA SER A 245 -11.43 -0.77 22.56
C SER A 245 -11.21 -0.15 23.94
N GLU A 246 -12.23 -0.09 24.80
CA GLU A 246 -12.06 0.54 26.11
C GLU A 246 -10.99 -0.17 26.95
N ARG A 247 -10.84 -1.49 26.74
CA ARG A 247 -9.79 -2.28 27.35
C ARG A 247 -8.41 -1.92 26.80
N ALA A 248 -8.27 -1.77 25.48
CA ALA A 248 -7.01 -1.39 24.85
C ALA A 248 -6.54 0.00 25.34
N LEU A 249 -7.45 0.97 25.48
CA LEU A 249 -7.16 2.31 25.99
C LEU A 249 -6.70 2.27 27.47
N ASN A 250 -7.37 1.49 28.32
CA ASN A 250 -6.95 1.32 29.71
C ASN A 250 -5.56 0.66 29.81
N ALA A 251 -5.31 -0.40 29.03
CA ALA A 251 -4.01 -1.08 29.00
C ALA A 251 -2.89 -0.20 28.43
N PHE A 252 -3.21 0.67 27.47
CA PHE A 252 -2.30 1.70 26.99
C PHE A 252 -1.92 2.68 28.11
N ALA A 253 -2.91 3.21 28.83
CA ALA A 253 -2.67 4.15 29.93
C ALA A 253 -1.83 3.53 31.05
N ASP A 254 -2.07 2.25 31.39
CA ASP A 254 -1.26 1.51 32.35
C ASP A 254 0.21 1.36 31.91
N LYS A 255 0.46 1.20 30.61
CA LYS A 255 1.82 1.02 30.05
C LYS A 255 2.57 2.34 29.86
N TYR A 256 1.92 3.35 29.28
CA TYR A 256 2.55 4.61 28.89
C TYR A 256 2.42 5.72 29.95
N GLY A 257 1.55 5.54 30.94
CA GLY A 257 1.38 6.49 32.05
C GLY A 257 0.58 7.74 31.70
N TYR A 258 -0.13 7.74 30.57
CA TYR A 258 -1.06 8.81 30.17
C TYR A 258 -2.24 8.24 29.37
N GLU A 259 -3.37 8.93 29.40
CA GLU A 259 -4.59 8.52 28.70
C GLU A 259 -4.69 9.16 27.32
N LEU A 260 -5.10 8.37 26.33
CA LEU A 260 -5.54 8.86 25.03
C LEU A 260 -7.01 9.26 25.09
N THR A 261 -7.37 10.20 24.24
CA THR A 261 -8.73 10.72 24.10
C THR A 261 -9.32 10.34 22.75
N ALA A 262 -10.64 10.51 22.57
CA ALA A 262 -11.26 10.28 21.26
C ALA A 262 -10.65 11.18 20.17
N GLU A 263 -10.24 12.41 20.53
CA GLU A 263 -9.61 13.36 19.60
C GLU A 263 -8.26 12.88 19.05
N ASP A 264 -7.52 12.04 19.80
CA ASP A 264 -6.29 11.39 19.33
C ASP A 264 -6.52 10.34 18.22
N PHE A 265 -7.78 10.05 17.91
CA PHE A 265 -8.20 9.16 16.82
C PHE A 265 -9.01 9.94 15.78
N VAL A 266 -10.13 10.55 16.20
CA VAL A 266 -11.05 11.22 15.27
C VAL A 266 -10.44 12.45 14.61
N ASN A 267 -9.47 13.11 15.26
CA ASN A 267 -8.70 14.22 14.74
C ASN A 267 -9.56 15.25 13.98
N GLN A 268 -10.52 15.88 14.66
CA GLN A 268 -11.46 16.85 14.08
C GLN A 268 -12.30 16.29 12.91
N GLY A 269 -12.46 14.96 12.83
CA GLY A 269 -13.12 14.26 11.72
C GLY A 269 -12.22 13.98 10.53
N LYS A 270 -10.96 14.43 10.54
CA LYS A 270 -9.98 14.13 9.50
C LYS A 270 -9.45 12.71 9.63
N LEU A 271 -9.56 12.13 10.83
CA LEU A 271 -8.94 10.86 11.22
C LEU A 271 -7.42 10.90 11.06
N HIS A 272 -6.74 9.81 11.43
CA HIS A 272 -5.29 9.73 11.33
C HIS A 272 -4.84 9.07 10.03
N VAL A 273 -5.22 9.67 8.90
CA VAL A 273 -4.88 9.16 7.57
C VAL A 273 -3.37 8.97 7.39
N THR A 274 -2.96 7.89 6.75
CA THR A 274 -1.56 7.53 6.46
C THR A 274 -0.90 8.57 5.55
N HIS A 275 -1.70 9.33 4.79
CA HIS A 275 -1.23 10.45 3.98
C HIS A 275 -0.80 11.68 4.78
N MET A 276 -1.07 11.74 6.09
CA MET A 276 -0.66 12.86 6.96
C MET A 276 0.45 12.43 7.92
N PRO A 277 1.39 13.32 8.26
CA PRO A 277 2.37 13.07 9.31
C PRO A 277 1.67 12.67 10.62
N GLY A 278 2.27 11.72 11.33
CA GLY A 278 1.82 11.35 12.67
C GLY A 278 2.24 12.34 13.75
N ASN A 279 1.94 12.00 14.99
CA ASN A 279 2.43 12.65 16.20
C ASN A 279 2.91 11.58 17.21
N GLN A 280 3.38 12.00 18.38
CA GLN A 280 3.85 11.06 19.40
C GLN A 280 2.75 10.10 19.87
N HIS A 281 1.52 10.59 20.09
CA HIS A 281 0.41 9.74 20.53
C HIS A 281 0.11 8.62 19.53
N LYS A 282 0.09 8.93 18.23
CA LYS A 282 -0.08 7.93 17.17
C LYS A 282 1.09 6.94 17.14
N ALA A 283 2.33 7.40 17.30
CA ALA A 283 3.50 6.52 17.32
C ALA A 283 3.44 5.54 18.50
N ASP A 284 3.13 6.03 19.70
CA ASP A 284 2.99 5.23 20.91
C ASP A 284 1.83 4.21 20.78
N TRP A 285 0.69 4.63 20.21
CA TRP A 285 -0.44 3.74 19.95
C TRP A 285 -0.10 2.63 18.94
N MET A 286 0.59 2.97 17.85
CA MET A 286 1.03 1.99 16.86
C MET A 286 1.99 0.96 17.46
N GLU A 287 2.93 1.40 18.30
CA GLU A 287 3.84 0.50 19.03
C GLU A 287 3.08 -0.39 20.02
N PHE A 288 2.16 0.18 20.81
CA PHE A 288 1.31 -0.57 21.73
C PHE A 288 0.53 -1.69 21.04
N ILE A 289 -0.14 -1.38 19.93
CA ILE A 289 -0.90 -2.36 19.17
C ILE A 289 0.04 -3.38 18.53
N ASN A 290 1.18 -2.97 17.98
CA ASN A 290 2.15 -3.91 17.40
C ASN A 290 2.68 -4.91 18.44
N ASP A 291 3.00 -4.45 19.66
CA ASP A 291 3.40 -5.33 20.76
C ASP A 291 2.36 -6.40 21.07
N PHE A 292 1.09 -5.99 21.15
CA PHE A 292 -0.02 -6.91 21.40
C PHE A 292 -0.19 -7.92 20.26
N VAL A 293 -0.22 -7.44 19.00
CA VAL A 293 -0.40 -8.29 17.82
C VAL A 293 0.74 -9.30 17.70
N ILE A 294 2.00 -8.89 17.92
CA ILE A 294 3.17 -9.80 17.98
C ILE A 294 2.98 -10.83 19.08
N SER A 295 2.69 -10.39 20.32
CA SER A 295 2.62 -11.28 21.48
C SER A 295 1.57 -12.37 21.32
N PHE A 296 0.33 -11.99 20.98
CA PHE A 296 -0.74 -12.97 20.85
C PHE A 296 -0.67 -13.74 19.53
N GLY A 297 -0.25 -13.08 18.44
CA GLY A 297 -0.06 -13.72 17.14
C GLY A 297 0.98 -14.83 17.18
N ARG A 298 2.14 -14.57 17.80
CA ARG A 298 3.18 -15.58 18.00
C ARG A 298 2.66 -16.81 18.74
N LYS A 299 1.84 -16.63 19.78
CA LYS A 299 1.24 -17.76 20.51
C LYS A 299 0.43 -18.67 19.59
N LEU A 300 -0.37 -18.10 18.68
CA LEU A 300 -1.16 -18.89 17.72
C LEU A 300 -0.28 -19.58 16.68
N ILE A 301 0.79 -18.91 16.22
CA ILE A 301 1.75 -19.44 15.25
C ILE A 301 2.56 -20.59 15.85
N ASP A 302 3.06 -20.43 17.07
CA ASP A 302 3.78 -21.49 17.80
C ASP A 302 2.89 -22.74 17.93
N MET A 303 1.58 -22.58 18.18
CA MET A 303 0.64 -23.70 18.15
C MET A 303 0.52 -24.35 16.77
N VAL A 304 0.43 -23.58 15.69
CA VAL A 304 0.45 -24.12 14.32
C VAL A 304 1.69 -24.99 14.08
N HIS A 305 2.86 -24.51 14.55
CA HIS A 305 4.13 -25.24 14.45
C HIS A 305 4.17 -26.52 15.30
N GLU A 306 3.59 -26.52 16.50
CA GLU A 306 3.48 -27.72 17.35
C GLU A 306 2.73 -28.88 16.66
N TYR A 307 1.79 -28.57 15.76
CA TYR A 307 1.08 -29.55 14.94
C TYR A 307 1.79 -29.87 13.60
N GLY A 308 3.03 -29.40 13.42
CA GLY A 308 3.85 -29.70 12.24
C GLY A 308 3.42 -28.99 10.96
N LYS A 309 2.68 -27.89 11.08
CA LYS A 309 2.19 -27.07 9.96
C LYS A 309 3.01 -25.79 9.85
N LYS A 310 3.06 -25.16 8.67
CA LYS A 310 3.61 -23.81 8.49
C LYS A 310 2.54 -22.74 8.70
N ALA A 311 2.95 -21.54 9.08
CA ALA A 311 2.07 -20.38 9.27
C ALA A 311 2.43 -19.27 8.28
N TYR A 312 1.53 -18.96 7.35
CA TYR A 312 1.70 -17.86 6.39
C TYR A 312 0.68 -16.77 6.70
N VAL A 313 1.06 -15.51 6.52
CA VAL A 313 0.16 -14.37 6.74
C VAL A 313 -0.16 -13.65 5.44
N PHE A 314 -1.43 -13.30 5.26
CA PHE A 314 -1.87 -12.44 4.17
C PHE A 314 -1.64 -10.98 4.53
N TYR A 315 -0.90 -10.26 3.68
CA TYR A 315 -0.57 -8.85 3.86
C TYR A 315 -1.61 -7.94 3.20
N ASP A 316 -2.85 -8.12 3.61
CA ASP A 316 -4.05 -7.36 3.24
C ASP A 316 -5.10 -7.59 4.36
N ASP A 317 -6.34 -7.12 4.21
CA ASP A 317 -7.44 -7.35 5.17
C ASP A 317 -7.10 -6.93 6.62
N SER A 318 -7.02 -7.90 7.55
CA SER A 318 -6.79 -7.71 8.98
C SER A 318 -5.32 -7.56 9.39
N TRP A 319 -4.56 -6.75 8.64
CA TRP A 319 -3.09 -6.65 8.80
C TRP A 319 -2.60 -5.54 9.73
N VAL A 320 -3.48 -4.66 10.19
CA VAL A 320 -3.08 -3.50 11.01
C VAL A 320 -2.45 -3.98 12.31
N GLY A 321 -1.27 -3.43 12.65
CA GLY A 321 -0.45 -3.86 13.78
C GLY A 321 0.55 -4.98 13.47
N ILE A 322 0.52 -5.61 12.28
CA ILE A 322 1.56 -6.60 11.89
C ILE A 322 2.89 -5.90 11.54
N GLU A 323 2.80 -4.77 10.82
CA GLU A 323 3.91 -3.90 10.43
C GLU A 323 5.16 -4.62 9.85
N PRO A 324 5.06 -5.26 8.67
CA PRO A 324 6.16 -6.08 8.10
C PRO A 324 7.51 -5.36 7.93
N TYR A 325 7.51 -4.03 7.87
CA TYR A 325 8.70 -3.21 7.63
C TYR A 325 9.26 -2.48 8.87
N ASN A 326 8.63 -2.60 10.04
CA ASN A 326 9.10 -1.90 11.25
C ASN A 326 10.38 -2.51 11.88
N GLY A 327 10.84 -3.65 11.37
CA GLY A 327 12.03 -4.36 11.86
C GLY A 327 11.77 -5.48 12.87
N ARG A 328 10.52 -5.66 13.30
CA ARG A 328 10.10 -6.62 14.32
C ARG A 328 9.26 -7.78 13.79
N PHE A 329 8.95 -7.79 12.49
CA PHE A 329 8.12 -8.83 11.86
C PHE A 329 8.58 -10.28 12.12
N GLN A 330 9.88 -10.52 12.24
CA GLN A 330 10.40 -11.86 12.54
C GLN A 330 10.07 -12.35 13.95
N GLU A 331 9.65 -11.46 14.87
CA GLU A 331 9.21 -11.84 16.22
C GLU A 331 7.94 -12.70 16.21
N PHE A 332 7.11 -12.62 15.16
CA PHE A 332 5.94 -13.47 14.99
C PHE A 332 6.28 -14.95 14.78
N GLY A 333 7.37 -15.24 14.05
CA GLY A 333 7.71 -16.60 13.62
C GLY A 333 6.96 -17.10 12.37
N PHE A 334 6.38 -16.22 11.55
CA PHE A 334 5.77 -16.65 10.28
C PHE A 334 6.79 -17.32 9.35
N ASP A 335 6.38 -18.39 8.68
CA ASP A 335 7.16 -19.09 7.65
C ASP A 335 7.06 -18.41 6.28
N GLY A 336 5.98 -17.65 6.07
CA GLY A 336 5.72 -16.99 4.80
C GLY A 336 4.76 -15.82 4.87
N LEU A 337 4.79 -14.99 3.82
CA LEU A 337 3.90 -13.87 3.62
C LEU A 337 3.32 -13.92 2.21
N ILE A 338 2.01 -13.68 2.12
CA ILE A 338 1.27 -13.66 0.85
C ILE A 338 0.78 -12.23 0.62
N LYS A 339 0.99 -11.68 -0.57
CA LYS A 339 0.46 -10.36 -0.95
C LYS A 339 -0.33 -10.47 -2.24
N CYS A 340 -1.50 -9.84 -2.29
CA CYS A 340 -2.16 -9.69 -3.58
C CYS A 340 -1.55 -8.56 -4.41
N VAL A 341 -1.45 -8.77 -5.72
CA VAL A 341 -0.73 -7.85 -6.62
C VAL A 341 -1.51 -7.52 -7.88
N PHE A 342 -1.42 -6.24 -8.25
CA PHE A 342 -1.85 -5.62 -9.49
C PHE A 342 -0.68 -4.95 -10.21
N SER A 343 0.31 -4.49 -9.44
CA SER A 343 1.39 -3.60 -9.89
C SER A 343 2.76 -4.10 -9.44
N GLY A 344 3.83 -3.58 -10.05
CA GLY A 344 5.21 -3.96 -9.73
C GLY A 344 5.64 -3.56 -8.32
N TYR A 345 5.21 -2.39 -7.81
CA TYR A 345 5.59 -1.96 -6.46
C TYR A 345 5.08 -2.90 -5.37
N GLU A 346 3.94 -3.58 -5.58
CA GLU A 346 3.38 -4.52 -4.61
C GLU A 346 4.17 -5.83 -4.58
N ALA A 347 4.73 -6.24 -5.72
CA ALA A 347 5.69 -7.33 -5.76
C ALA A 347 6.97 -6.97 -4.97
N ARG A 348 7.44 -5.73 -5.07
CA ARG A 348 8.58 -5.23 -4.24
C ARG A 348 8.22 -5.08 -2.76
N LEU A 349 6.99 -4.68 -2.45
CA LEU A 349 6.44 -4.62 -1.09
C LEU A 349 6.39 -6.02 -0.46
N CYS A 350 6.06 -7.05 -1.22
CA CYS A 350 6.11 -8.42 -0.73
C CYS A 350 7.56 -8.88 -0.57
N ALA A 351 8.36 -8.81 -1.64
CA ALA A 351 9.73 -9.34 -1.66
C ALA A 351 10.69 -8.68 -0.64
N GLY A 352 10.42 -7.43 -0.23
CA GLY A 352 11.27 -6.70 0.70
C GLY A 352 11.05 -7.05 2.18
N VAL A 353 10.04 -7.87 2.51
CA VAL A 353 9.80 -8.31 3.89
C VAL A 353 10.85 -9.36 4.28
N LYS A 354 11.21 -9.40 5.57
CA LYS A 354 12.14 -10.41 6.08
C LYS A 354 11.38 -11.67 6.49
N VAL A 355 11.17 -12.59 5.56
CA VAL A 355 10.59 -13.92 5.79
C VAL A 355 11.12 -14.92 4.75
N ASP A 356 11.01 -16.21 5.04
CA ASP A 356 11.60 -17.25 4.19
C ASP A 356 10.85 -17.44 2.87
N THR A 357 9.51 -17.37 2.90
CA THR A 357 8.67 -17.55 1.70
C THR A 357 7.82 -16.32 1.41
N HIS A 358 8.00 -15.74 0.23
CA HIS A 358 7.11 -14.73 -0.32
C HIS A 358 6.23 -15.34 -1.40
N GLU A 359 4.92 -15.08 -1.33
CA GLU A 359 3.96 -15.51 -2.33
C GLU A 359 3.15 -14.33 -2.88
N LEU A 360 3.00 -14.28 -4.20
CA LEU A 360 2.10 -13.31 -4.85
C LEU A 360 0.81 -13.98 -5.29
N ARG A 361 -0.32 -13.49 -4.80
CA ARG A 361 -1.64 -13.88 -5.31
C ARG A 361 -1.99 -12.96 -6.49
N LEU A 362 -1.90 -13.52 -7.69
CA LEU A 362 -2.07 -12.82 -8.95
C LEU A 362 -3.52 -12.42 -9.23
N HIS A 363 -3.67 -11.50 -10.18
CA HIS A 363 -4.93 -11.10 -10.79
C HIS A 363 -4.96 -11.46 -12.29
N PRO A 364 -6.16 -11.60 -12.90
CA PRO A 364 -7.48 -11.36 -12.30
C PRO A 364 -7.84 -12.39 -11.22
N TYR A 365 -8.62 -11.96 -10.23
CA TYR A 365 -9.25 -12.88 -9.29
C TYR A 365 -10.32 -13.64 -10.07
N LEU A 366 -10.48 -14.94 -9.82
CA LEU A 366 -11.38 -15.80 -10.57
C LEU A 366 -12.83 -15.56 -10.14
N PHE A 367 -13.37 -14.39 -10.49
CA PHE A 367 -14.74 -13.91 -10.23
C PHE A 367 -15.41 -13.41 -11.53
N PRO A 368 -16.75 -13.40 -11.61
CA PRO A 368 -17.44 -12.91 -12.81
C PRO A 368 -17.11 -11.44 -13.13
N VAL A 369 -17.00 -10.61 -12.10
CA VAL A 369 -16.66 -9.18 -12.20
C VAL A 369 -15.34 -8.88 -11.51
N GLY A 370 -14.49 -8.11 -12.16
CA GLY A 370 -13.25 -7.59 -11.64
C GLY A 370 -13.42 -6.29 -10.85
N LEU A 371 -12.29 -5.63 -10.56
CA LEU A 371 -12.28 -4.34 -9.86
C LEU A 371 -13.13 -3.30 -10.60
N GLY A 372 -13.91 -2.52 -9.83
CA GLY A 372 -14.80 -1.49 -10.39
C GLY A 372 -16.04 -2.03 -11.11
N GLY A 373 -16.32 -3.34 -11.03
CA GLY A 373 -17.50 -3.97 -11.61
C GLY A 373 -17.39 -4.30 -13.11
N ALA A 374 -16.19 -4.22 -13.68
CA ALA A 374 -15.96 -4.62 -15.07
C ALA A 374 -16.11 -6.14 -15.24
N PRO A 375 -16.68 -6.63 -16.36
CA PRO A 375 -16.79 -8.07 -16.61
C PRO A 375 -15.40 -8.68 -16.82
N THR A 376 -15.12 -9.81 -16.15
CA THR A 376 -13.87 -10.56 -16.27
C THR A 376 -14.16 -11.99 -16.71
N PHE A 377 -14.69 -12.84 -15.83
CA PHE A 377 -15.11 -14.22 -16.17
C PHE A 377 -16.62 -14.29 -16.41
N MET A 378 -17.12 -13.42 -17.29
CA MET A 378 -18.50 -13.42 -17.76
C MET A 378 -18.60 -12.83 -19.17
N GLU A 379 -19.81 -12.78 -19.73
CA GLU A 379 -20.04 -12.18 -21.06
C GLU A 379 -19.47 -10.76 -21.15
N GLY A 380 -18.66 -10.51 -22.18
CA GLY A 380 -17.98 -9.23 -22.43
C GLY A 380 -16.62 -9.07 -21.74
N GLY A 381 -16.19 -10.01 -20.91
CA GLY A 381 -14.86 -10.01 -20.29
C GLY A 381 -13.76 -10.64 -21.16
N ASP A 382 -12.51 -10.21 -20.94
CA ASP A 382 -11.29 -10.78 -21.57
C ASP A 382 -10.24 -11.07 -20.47
N PRO A 383 -10.39 -12.18 -19.73
CA PRO A 383 -9.52 -12.49 -18.61
C PRO A 383 -8.06 -12.74 -19.04
N THR A 384 -7.85 -13.17 -20.30
CA THR A 384 -6.51 -13.36 -20.86
C THR A 384 -5.77 -12.03 -21.02
N LEU A 385 -6.43 -11.02 -21.58
CA LEU A 385 -5.84 -9.68 -21.71
C LEU A 385 -5.63 -9.02 -20.34
N GLU A 386 -6.56 -9.19 -19.41
CA GLU A 386 -6.39 -8.72 -18.04
C GLU A 386 -5.16 -9.35 -17.37
N ALA A 387 -5.03 -10.68 -17.42
CA ALA A 387 -3.87 -11.40 -16.89
C ALA A 387 -2.55 -10.89 -17.52
N LYS A 388 -2.54 -10.64 -18.84
CA LYS A 388 -1.38 -10.05 -19.53
C LYS A 388 -0.99 -8.69 -18.98
N LYS A 389 -1.96 -7.82 -18.72
CA LYS A 389 -1.70 -6.47 -18.18
C LYS A 389 -1.14 -6.52 -16.76
N TYR A 390 -1.70 -7.37 -15.91
CA TYR A 390 -1.20 -7.55 -14.54
C TYR A 390 0.20 -8.18 -14.54
N TRP A 391 0.40 -9.27 -15.29
CA TRP A 391 1.71 -9.90 -15.40
C TRP A 391 2.77 -8.95 -15.97
N ASN A 392 2.43 -8.16 -16.99
CA ASN A 392 3.33 -7.15 -17.55
C ASN A 392 3.81 -6.14 -16.50
N SER A 393 2.94 -5.75 -15.56
CA SER A 393 3.27 -4.81 -14.48
C SER A 393 4.07 -5.48 -13.36
N VAL A 394 3.77 -6.74 -13.03
CA VAL A 394 4.42 -7.49 -11.95
C VAL A 394 5.79 -8.03 -12.37
N ARG A 395 5.93 -8.61 -13.57
CA ARG A 395 7.16 -9.31 -14.01
C ARG A 395 8.40 -8.42 -14.00
N ARG A 396 8.24 -7.14 -14.33
CA ARG A 396 9.33 -6.15 -14.33
C ARG A 396 9.95 -5.99 -12.94
N ALA A 397 9.15 -6.07 -11.88
CA ALA A 397 9.64 -6.09 -10.51
C ALA A 397 10.27 -7.46 -10.14
N LEU A 398 9.70 -8.57 -10.61
CA LEU A 398 10.25 -9.91 -10.40
C LEU A 398 11.61 -10.14 -11.07
N LEU A 399 11.95 -9.35 -12.08
CA LEU A 399 13.31 -9.33 -12.64
C LEU A 399 14.34 -8.70 -11.70
N ARG A 400 13.90 -7.88 -10.73
CA ARG A 400 14.77 -7.17 -9.79
C ARG A 400 14.88 -7.89 -8.46
N GLU A 401 13.75 -8.36 -7.93
CA GLU A 401 13.70 -9.07 -6.66
C GLU A 401 13.05 -10.45 -6.79
N PRO A 402 13.57 -11.46 -6.08
CA PRO A 402 12.98 -12.79 -6.09
C PRO A 402 11.68 -12.84 -5.27
N ILE A 403 10.76 -13.65 -5.74
CA ILE A 403 9.59 -14.16 -5.01
C ILE A 403 9.65 -15.67 -5.10
N GLN A 404 9.27 -16.37 -4.04
CA GLN A 404 9.36 -17.83 -3.99
C GLN A 404 8.16 -18.49 -4.67
N ARG A 405 6.96 -17.89 -4.61
CA ARG A 405 5.73 -18.50 -5.11
C ARG A 405 4.78 -17.50 -5.76
N ILE A 406 3.97 -17.99 -6.69
CA ILE A 406 2.80 -17.26 -7.22
C ILE A 406 1.55 -18.12 -7.08
N GLY A 407 0.38 -17.54 -7.23
CA GLY A 407 -0.86 -18.31 -7.25
C GLY A 407 -2.05 -17.49 -7.71
N LEU A 408 -3.20 -18.14 -7.81
CA LEU A 408 -4.49 -17.50 -8.10
C LEU A 408 -5.46 -17.73 -6.94
N GLY A 409 -6.54 -16.95 -6.90
CA GLY A 409 -7.64 -17.12 -5.96
C GLY A 409 -8.99 -16.89 -6.64
N GLY A 410 -10.06 -17.40 -6.03
CA GLY A 410 -11.43 -17.32 -6.55
C GLY A 410 -12.02 -18.69 -6.90
N TYR A 411 -13.02 -18.71 -7.77
CA TYR A 411 -13.74 -19.93 -8.18
C TYR A 411 -13.13 -20.53 -9.45
N LEU A 412 -12.63 -21.76 -9.35
CA LEU A 412 -11.87 -22.38 -10.43
C LEU A 412 -12.77 -22.73 -11.62
N HIS A 413 -14.04 -23.08 -11.41
CA HIS A 413 -14.95 -23.45 -12.49
C HIS A 413 -15.12 -22.36 -13.56
N LEU A 414 -14.95 -21.09 -13.20
CA LEU A 414 -15.11 -19.96 -14.12
C LEU A 414 -14.11 -19.97 -15.28
N VAL A 415 -12.97 -20.66 -15.15
CA VAL A 415 -11.95 -20.71 -16.21
C VAL A 415 -12.27 -21.72 -17.32
N GLN A 416 -13.27 -22.59 -17.13
CA GLN A 416 -13.59 -23.65 -18.10
C GLN A 416 -13.95 -23.12 -19.49
N ASP A 417 -14.59 -21.96 -19.54
CA ASP A 417 -15.00 -21.31 -20.79
C ASP A 417 -13.89 -20.43 -21.41
N TYR A 418 -12.70 -20.39 -20.79
CA TYR A 418 -11.58 -19.52 -21.18
C TYR A 418 -10.27 -20.31 -21.35
N PRO A 419 -10.14 -21.18 -22.36
CA PRO A 419 -8.93 -21.98 -22.58
C PRO A 419 -7.68 -21.12 -22.84
N ASP A 420 -7.81 -19.99 -23.54
CA ASP A 420 -6.70 -19.06 -23.80
C ASP A 420 -6.13 -18.46 -22.51
N PHE A 421 -6.97 -18.26 -21.50
CA PHE A 421 -6.54 -17.81 -20.17
C PHE A 421 -5.73 -18.93 -19.49
N CYS A 422 -6.23 -20.17 -19.52
CA CYS A 422 -5.54 -21.32 -18.95
C CYS A 422 -4.17 -21.56 -19.60
N ASP A 423 -4.07 -21.40 -20.92
CA ASP A 423 -2.81 -21.51 -21.68
C ASP A 423 -1.85 -20.36 -21.33
N TYR A 424 -2.37 -19.15 -21.11
CA TYR A 424 -1.55 -18.02 -20.70
C TYR A 424 -1.00 -18.16 -19.28
N ILE A 425 -1.82 -18.64 -18.32
CA ILE A 425 -1.36 -18.87 -16.94
C ILE A 425 -0.28 -19.96 -16.88
N GLU A 426 -0.36 -20.99 -17.72
CA GLU A 426 0.72 -21.97 -17.87
C GLU A 426 2.05 -21.30 -18.30
N GLN A 427 2.00 -20.40 -19.27
CA GLN A 427 3.18 -19.63 -19.71
C GLN A 427 3.72 -18.73 -18.59
N VAL A 428 2.84 -18.08 -17.82
CA VAL A 428 3.22 -17.26 -16.67
C VAL A 428 3.94 -18.11 -15.61
N GLY A 429 3.42 -19.31 -15.31
CA GLY A 429 4.07 -20.24 -14.38
C GLY A 429 5.47 -20.65 -14.83
N ASP A 430 5.64 -20.99 -16.12
CA ASP A 430 6.94 -21.37 -16.70
C ASP A 430 7.93 -20.19 -16.71
N GLU A 431 7.48 -18.99 -17.07
CA GLU A 431 8.29 -17.77 -17.06
C GLU A 431 8.74 -17.44 -15.62
N PHE A 432 7.83 -17.48 -14.65
CA PHE A 432 8.12 -17.25 -13.24
C PHE A 432 9.18 -18.21 -12.70
N ARG A 433 9.01 -19.53 -12.92
CA ARG A 433 9.99 -20.54 -12.51
C ARG A 433 11.36 -20.35 -13.18
N THR A 434 11.39 -19.76 -14.36
CA THR A 434 12.64 -19.44 -15.05
C THR A 434 13.34 -18.25 -14.42
N PHE A 435 12.61 -17.17 -14.10
CA PHE A 435 13.16 -16.04 -13.34
C PHE A 435 13.70 -16.47 -11.97
N GLY A 436 12.97 -17.33 -11.26
CA GLY A 436 13.43 -17.90 -9.98
C GLY A 436 14.81 -18.54 -10.09
N SER A 437 15.04 -19.37 -11.10
CA SER A 437 16.37 -20.00 -11.29
C SER A 437 17.50 -19.02 -11.60
N PHE A 438 17.20 -17.85 -12.18
CA PHE A 438 18.23 -16.84 -12.41
C PHE A 438 18.64 -16.16 -11.10
N HIS A 439 17.67 -15.90 -10.21
CA HIS A 439 17.95 -15.35 -8.89
C HIS A 439 18.70 -16.32 -7.97
N GLU A 440 18.50 -17.63 -8.12
CA GLU A 440 19.29 -18.66 -7.43
C GLU A 440 20.79 -18.59 -7.78
N GLU A 441 21.11 -18.17 -9.01
CA GLU A 441 22.50 -18.01 -9.48
C GLU A 441 23.10 -16.63 -9.16
N GLY A 442 22.28 -15.67 -8.72
CA GLY A 442 22.74 -14.35 -8.25
C GLY A 442 21.77 -13.21 -8.60
N LYS A 443 22.02 -12.04 -8.02
CA LYS A 443 21.20 -10.83 -8.26
C LYS A 443 21.34 -10.33 -9.70
N SER A 444 20.27 -9.74 -10.22
CA SER A 444 20.33 -8.97 -11.47
C SER A 444 21.27 -7.77 -11.31
N TYR A 445 21.88 -7.35 -12.42
CA TYR A 445 22.67 -6.13 -12.49
C TYR A 445 21.85 -4.89 -12.12
N SER A 446 22.41 -4.06 -11.24
CA SER A 446 21.96 -2.69 -10.94
C SER A 446 22.95 -1.68 -11.51
N ILE A 447 22.46 -0.50 -11.89
CA ILE A 447 23.32 0.66 -12.19
C ILE A 447 24.07 1.09 -10.93
N ARG A 448 25.09 1.94 -11.08
CA ARG A 448 25.89 2.37 -9.92
C ARG A 448 25.10 3.30 -8.99
N THR A 449 24.26 4.16 -9.55
CA THR A 449 23.52 5.19 -8.83
C THR A 449 22.47 4.59 -7.90
N LYS A 450 22.54 4.94 -6.62
CA LYS A 450 21.60 4.51 -5.58
C LYS A 450 20.58 5.59 -5.27
N VAL A 451 19.33 5.17 -5.07
CA VAL A 451 18.20 6.07 -4.83
C VAL A 451 17.64 5.86 -3.42
N ALA A 452 17.34 6.96 -2.73
CA ALA A 452 16.54 6.97 -1.53
C ALA A 452 15.25 7.77 -1.75
N VAL A 453 14.13 7.19 -1.39
CA VAL A 453 12.83 7.85 -1.34
C VAL A 453 12.63 8.38 0.08
N LEU A 454 12.53 9.70 0.21
CA LEU A 454 12.40 10.41 1.48
C LEU A 454 10.96 10.85 1.73
N HIS A 455 10.37 10.34 2.81
CA HIS A 455 9.07 10.76 3.33
C HIS A 455 8.97 10.50 4.84
N TYR A 456 7.92 11.01 5.49
CA TYR A 456 7.72 10.96 6.94
C TYR A 456 7.91 9.55 7.53
N TRP A 457 7.25 8.55 6.93
CA TRP A 457 7.26 7.17 7.43
C TRP A 457 8.58 6.40 7.21
N GLY A 458 9.43 6.84 6.28
CA GLY A 458 10.60 6.08 5.82
C GLY A 458 10.31 4.60 5.58
N LYS A 459 11.19 3.74 6.11
CA LYS A 459 11.11 2.29 5.92
C LYS A 459 9.75 1.68 6.28
N LEU A 460 9.05 2.21 7.29
CA LEU A 460 7.78 1.67 7.79
C LEU A 460 6.69 1.58 6.70
N ARG A 461 6.77 2.43 5.67
CA ARG A 461 5.87 2.41 4.51
C ARG A 461 6.66 2.29 3.20
N SER A 462 7.64 1.39 3.17
CA SER A 462 8.40 1.09 1.95
C SER A 462 7.44 0.68 0.82
N TRP A 463 7.61 1.26 -0.37
CA TRP A 463 6.81 1.03 -1.60
C TRP A 463 5.33 1.43 -1.57
N THR A 464 4.68 1.51 -0.40
CA THR A 464 3.22 1.69 -0.29
C THR A 464 2.82 3.05 0.24
N LEU A 465 1.70 3.57 -0.26
CA LEU A 465 1.01 4.75 0.26
C LEU A 465 -0.24 4.39 1.06
N SER A 466 -0.31 3.15 1.55
CA SER A 466 -1.48 2.56 2.22
C SER A 466 -2.59 2.15 1.24
N GLY A 467 -2.39 1.02 0.57
CA GLY A 467 -3.38 0.39 -0.33
C GLY A 467 -2.83 0.05 -1.70
N HIS A 468 -3.75 -0.18 -2.64
CA HIS A 468 -3.48 -0.49 -4.04
C HIS A 468 -3.26 0.76 -4.89
N PHE A 469 -2.72 0.57 -6.10
CA PHE A 469 -2.48 1.67 -7.04
C PHE A 469 -3.77 2.44 -7.35
N HIS A 470 -4.86 1.73 -7.62
CA HIS A 470 -6.15 2.33 -8.00
C HIS A 470 -6.80 3.12 -6.86
N GLU A 471 -6.36 2.91 -5.62
CA GLU A 471 -6.82 3.66 -4.43
C GLU A 471 -5.93 4.87 -4.15
N THR A 472 -4.68 4.86 -4.63
CA THR A 472 -3.66 5.86 -4.28
C THR A 472 -3.13 6.66 -5.47
N TYR A 473 -3.61 6.40 -6.70
CA TYR A 473 -3.12 6.95 -7.98
C TYR A 473 -3.11 8.48 -8.06
N MET A 474 -3.87 9.18 -7.21
CA MET A 474 -3.85 10.64 -7.16
C MET A 474 -2.49 11.19 -6.67
N ASN A 475 -1.71 10.40 -5.94
CA ASN A 475 -0.43 10.81 -5.35
C ASN A 475 0.74 10.54 -6.30
N ASP A 476 1.59 11.54 -6.56
CA ASP A 476 2.76 11.39 -7.45
C ASP A 476 3.74 10.29 -6.98
N LEU A 477 3.88 10.12 -5.67
CA LEU A 477 4.83 9.16 -5.10
C LEU A 477 4.48 7.71 -5.45
N ILE A 478 3.20 7.31 -5.55
CA ILE A 478 2.89 5.93 -5.94
C ILE A 478 3.26 5.63 -7.40
N HIS A 479 3.16 6.64 -8.28
CA HIS A 479 3.63 6.51 -9.67
C HIS A 479 5.15 6.35 -9.74
N ILE A 480 5.88 7.08 -8.90
CA ILE A 480 7.34 6.95 -8.78
C ILE A 480 7.70 5.55 -8.24
N ASN A 481 7.03 5.07 -7.19
CA ASN A 481 7.25 3.73 -6.66
C ASN A 481 6.96 2.66 -7.72
N GLU A 482 5.88 2.79 -8.49
CA GLU A 482 5.58 1.86 -9.57
C GLU A 482 6.65 1.90 -10.67
N ALA A 483 7.12 3.08 -11.08
CA ALA A 483 8.21 3.20 -12.05
C ALA A 483 9.51 2.56 -11.53
N LEU A 484 9.95 2.91 -10.31
CA LEU A 484 11.15 2.39 -9.67
C LEU A 484 11.12 0.87 -9.49
N SER A 485 9.95 0.27 -9.29
CA SER A 485 9.83 -1.16 -8.95
C SER A 485 10.50 -2.11 -9.95
N GLY A 486 10.51 -1.76 -11.25
CA GLY A 486 11.13 -2.55 -12.33
C GLY A 486 12.43 -1.98 -12.89
N LEU A 487 12.89 -0.81 -12.44
CA LEU A 487 14.14 -0.22 -12.90
C LEU A 487 15.37 -0.94 -12.30
N PRO A 488 16.53 -0.96 -13.00
CA PRO A 488 17.77 -1.58 -12.51
C PRO A 488 18.47 -0.69 -11.47
N VAL A 489 17.75 -0.25 -10.44
CA VAL A 489 18.19 0.74 -9.46
C VAL A 489 18.06 0.16 -8.05
N ASP A 490 19.08 0.37 -7.23
CA ASP A 490 19.02 0.06 -5.81
C ASP A 490 18.24 1.17 -5.10
N VAL A 491 17.06 0.81 -4.55
CA VAL A 491 16.11 1.74 -3.93
C VAL A 491 16.00 1.48 -2.44
N SER A 492 16.08 2.55 -1.65
CA SER A 492 15.82 2.55 -0.20
C SER A 492 14.74 3.56 0.16
N PHE A 493 14.07 3.36 1.30
CA PHE A 493 13.07 4.29 1.84
C PHE A 493 13.58 4.81 3.18
N ILE A 494 13.68 6.13 3.30
CA ILE A 494 14.28 6.80 4.47
C ILE A 494 13.33 7.83 5.05
N SER A 495 13.35 7.96 6.36
CA SER A 495 12.66 9.00 7.10
C SER A 495 13.54 10.23 7.27
N PHE A 496 12.95 11.33 7.75
CA PHE A 496 13.71 12.51 8.14
C PHE A 496 14.62 12.24 9.36
N GLU A 497 14.22 11.33 10.24
CA GLU A 497 15.07 10.89 11.35
C GLU A 497 16.28 10.10 10.82
N ASP A 498 16.09 9.24 9.82
CA ASP A 498 17.20 8.54 9.16
C ASP A 498 18.18 9.53 8.50
N VAL A 499 17.69 10.62 7.90
CA VAL A 499 18.54 11.71 7.37
C VAL A 499 19.37 12.34 8.49
N LEU A 500 18.76 12.66 9.63
CA LEU A 500 19.48 13.19 10.79
C LEU A 500 20.55 12.21 11.28
N ASN A 501 20.28 10.90 11.17
CA ASN A 501 21.15 9.81 11.60
C ASN A 501 22.12 9.28 10.53
N GLY A 502 22.29 9.98 9.39
CA GLY A 502 23.38 9.71 8.44
C GLY A 502 23.01 8.82 7.25
N ALA A 503 21.72 8.56 7.00
CA ALA A 503 21.29 7.72 5.87
C ALA A 503 21.65 8.26 4.47
N LEU A 504 22.19 9.49 4.38
CA LEU A 504 22.64 10.09 3.11
C LEU A 504 24.05 9.65 2.67
N GLU A 505 24.80 8.92 3.51
CA GLU A 505 26.20 8.53 3.20
C GLU A 505 26.31 7.50 2.07
N ASP A 506 25.28 6.66 1.89
CA ASP A 506 25.28 5.53 0.95
C ASP A 506 24.31 5.72 -0.24
N VAL A 507 23.87 6.96 -0.50
CA VAL A 507 22.86 7.27 -1.52
C VAL A 507 23.39 8.36 -2.45
N ASP A 508 23.03 8.31 -3.73
CA ASP A 508 23.43 9.31 -4.72
C ASP A 508 22.28 10.28 -5.05
N VAL A 509 21.04 9.80 -4.94
CA VAL A 509 19.83 10.55 -5.28
C VAL A 509 18.81 10.43 -4.16
N VAL A 510 18.24 11.56 -3.74
CA VAL A 510 17.08 11.63 -2.85
C VAL A 510 15.86 12.09 -3.64
N ILE A 511 14.76 11.34 -3.57
CA ILE A 511 13.47 11.70 -4.14
C ILE A 511 12.52 12.09 -3.02
N ASN A 512 11.92 13.28 -3.11
CA ASN A 512 10.83 13.73 -2.23
C ASN A 512 9.64 14.17 -3.08
N ALA A 513 8.49 13.54 -2.88
CA ALA A 513 7.34 13.68 -3.77
C ALA A 513 6.03 13.67 -2.99
N GLY A 514 5.22 14.72 -3.14
CA GLY A 514 3.93 14.81 -2.47
C GLY A 514 3.38 16.23 -2.45
N PHE A 515 2.13 16.37 -2.01
CA PHE A 515 1.50 17.68 -1.80
C PHE A 515 1.89 18.25 -0.42
N ALA A 516 1.81 19.57 -0.26
CA ALA A 516 2.18 20.28 0.95
C ALA A 516 1.41 19.78 2.17
N GLY A 517 2.10 19.61 3.29
CA GLY A 517 1.51 19.09 4.53
C GLY A 517 1.31 17.57 4.60
N SER A 518 1.46 16.85 3.49
CA SER A 518 1.38 15.38 3.48
C SER A 518 2.58 14.72 4.15
N ALA A 519 2.41 13.45 4.56
CA ALA A 519 3.49 12.57 4.99
C ALA A 519 4.53 12.37 3.87
N TRP A 520 4.11 12.48 2.61
CA TRP A 520 4.93 12.21 1.43
C TRP A 520 5.88 13.36 1.10
N SER A 521 5.38 14.61 1.17
CA SER A 521 6.26 15.79 1.10
C SER A 521 7.05 15.95 2.39
N GLY A 522 6.47 15.62 3.55
CA GLY A 522 7.12 15.64 4.86
C GLY A 522 6.53 16.64 5.87
N GLY A 523 5.60 17.49 5.42
CA GLY A 523 4.89 18.45 6.26
C GLY A 523 5.79 19.30 7.15
N ASP A 524 5.42 19.41 8.43
CA ASP A 524 6.08 20.29 9.39
C ASP A 524 7.52 19.88 9.75
N VAL A 525 7.98 18.69 9.36
CA VAL A 525 9.36 18.26 9.61
C VAL A 525 10.37 19.19 8.92
N TRP A 526 9.99 19.84 7.81
CA TRP A 526 10.80 20.83 7.13
C TRP A 526 11.05 22.11 7.93
N LYS A 527 10.34 22.33 9.04
CA LYS A 527 10.66 23.41 10.00
C LYS A 527 11.97 23.14 10.74
N ASN A 528 12.46 21.90 10.80
CA ASN A 528 13.73 21.57 11.43
C ASN A 528 14.91 22.00 10.52
N PRO A 529 15.73 22.99 10.93
CA PRO A 529 16.85 23.45 10.11
C PRO A 529 17.91 22.37 9.86
N ALA A 530 18.11 21.42 10.79
CA ALA A 530 19.11 20.37 10.63
C ALA A 530 18.80 19.42 9.45
N VAL A 531 17.51 19.18 9.18
CA VAL A 531 17.06 18.41 8.00
C VAL A 531 17.44 19.15 6.71
N VAL A 532 17.09 20.42 6.62
CA VAL A 532 17.38 21.28 5.46
C VAL A 532 18.88 21.40 5.23
N GLU A 533 19.67 21.61 6.29
CA GLU A 533 21.12 21.71 6.23
C GLU A 533 21.78 20.44 5.70
N LYS A 534 21.36 19.26 6.18
CA LYS A 534 21.91 17.98 5.74
C LYS A 534 21.61 17.70 4.27
N LEU A 535 20.36 17.91 3.84
CA LEU A 535 19.98 17.69 2.45
C LEU A 535 20.63 18.71 1.51
N THR A 536 20.73 19.98 1.93
CA THR A 536 21.42 21.01 1.14
C THR A 536 22.91 20.70 1.00
N ARG A 537 23.57 20.26 2.08
CA ARG A 537 24.97 19.84 2.05
C ARG A 537 25.17 18.63 1.15
N PHE A 538 24.31 17.62 1.28
CA PHE A 538 24.34 16.42 0.45
C PHE A 538 24.34 16.76 -1.03
N VAL A 539 23.43 17.63 -1.48
CA VAL A 539 23.42 18.08 -2.89
C VAL A 539 24.65 18.91 -3.21
N TYR A 540 25.03 19.87 -2.37
CA TYR A 540 26.21 20.70 -2.60
C TYR A 540 27.49 19.88 -2.81
N GLU A 541 27.64 18.77 -2.08
CA GLU A 541 28.83 17.92 -2.10
C GLU A 541 28.84 16.90 -3.26
N GLY A 542 27.72 16.69 -3.93
CA GLY A 542 27.66 15.89 -5.17
C GLY A 542 26.40 15.07 -5.37
N GLY A 543 25.53 14.95 -4.37
CA GLY A 543 24.26 14.23 -4.49
C GLY A 543 23.23 14.96 -5.35
N ALA A 544 22.10 14.31 -5.61
CA ALA A 544 20.98 14.94 -6.31
C ALA A 544 19.69 14.88 -5.50
N PHE A 545 18.88 15.95 -5.60
CA PHE A 545 17.56 16.00 -4.98
C PHE A 545 16.49 16.18 -6.07
N ILE A 546 15.66 15.16 -6.26
CA ILE A 546 14.51 15.18 -7.16
C ILE A 546 13.26 15.51 -6.34
N GLY A 547 12.76 16.72 -6.51
CA GLY A 547 11.52 17.18 -5.90
C GLY A 547 10.35 17.07 -6.87
N VAL A 548 9.25 16.46 -6.45
CA VAL A 548 8.05 16.28 -7.28
C VAL A 548 6.81 16.86 -6.60
N ASN A 549 5.99 17.59 -7.36
CA ASN A 549 4.79 18.29 -6.91
C ASN A 549 5.10 19.44 -5.95
N GLU A 550 4.84 19.31 -4.64
CA GLU A 550 5.16 20.32 -3.63
C GLU A 550 6.27 19.81 -2.67
N PRO A 551 7.48 19.51 -3.19
CA PRO A 551 8.56 18.95 -2.40
C PRO A 551 9.05 19.97 -1.37
N SER A 552 9.35 19.51 -0.16
CA SER A 552 9.83 20.38 0.92
C SER A 552 8.95 21.60 1.28
N ALA A 553 7.66 21.54 0.94
CA ALA A 553 6.72 22.62 1.14
C ALA A 553 6.34 22.82 2.61
N VAL A 554 6.57 24.02 3.15
CA VAL A 554 6.06 24.45 4.45
C VAL A 554 5.97 25.98 4.52
N GLU A 555 4.89 26.50 5.11
CA GLU A 555 4.69 27.94 5.29
C GLU A 555 5.59 28.54 6.39
N GLY A 556 5.68 29.88 6.42
CA GLY A 556 6.34 30.64 7.48
C GLY A 556 7.81 31.00 7.23
N TYR A 557 8.32 30.73 6.03
CA TYR A 557 9.68 31.05 5.59
C TYR A 557 9.66 31.97 4.35
N ASP A 558 10.83 32.45 3.92
CA ASP A 558 10.97 33.33 2.75
C ASP A 558 10.65 32.62 1.43
N THR A 559 10.86 31.30 1.37
CA THR A 559 10.43 30.37 0.32
C THR A 559 9.38 29.39 0.85
N PHE A 560 8.51 28.91 -0.03
CA PHE A 560 7.54 27.87 0.32
C PHE A 560 8.20 26.48 0.27
N PHE A 561 8.96 26.20 -0.80
CA PHE A 561 9.83 25.03 -0.84
C PHE A 561 11.11 25.33 -0.06
N ARG A 562 11.36 24.60 1.01
CA ARG A 562 12.58 24.79 1.82
C ARG A 562 13.86 24.41 1.09
N MET A 563 13.74 23.56 0.07
CA MET A 563 14.82 23.20 -0.84
C MET A 563 14.82 24.07 -2.11
N ALA A 564 14.09 25.19 -2.17
CA ALA A 564 14.05 26.08 -3.34
C ALA A 564 15.44 26.54 -3.84
N PRO A 565 16.44 26.87 -2.99
CA PRO A 565 17.78 27.21 -3.47
C PRO A 565 18.48 26.06 -4.21
N VAL A 566 18.16 24.82 -3.82
CA VAL A 566 18.67 23.60 -4.47
C VAL A 566 17.92 23.35 -5.76
N LEU A 567 16.58 23.38 -5.73
CA LEU A 567 15.72 23.11 -6.89
C LEU A 567 15.78 24.21 -7.96
N GLY A 568 16.14 25.43 -7.59
CA GLY A 568 16.07 26.61 -8.45
C GLY A 568 14.63 27.10 -8.72
N VAL A 569 13.63 26.42 -8.16
CA VAL A 569 12.20 26.71 -8.28
C VAL A 569 11.58 26.83 -6.89
N ASP A 570 10.62 27.73 -6.77
CA ASP A 570 9.73 27.87 -5.60
C ASP A 570 8.29 28.01 -6.10
N GLU A 571 7.32 27.96 -5.19
CA GLU A 571 5.91 28.07 -5.54
C GLU A 571 5.27 29.37 -5.04
N ASP A 572 4.52 30.03 -5.93
CA ASP A 572 3.73 31.21 -5.56
C ASP A 572 2.38 30.80 -4.95
N THR A 573 2.31 30.86 -3.62
CA THR A 573 1.08 30.61 -2.84
C THR A 573 0.07 31.76 -2.90
N GLY A 574 0.34 32.79 -3.71
CA GLY A 574 -0.46 34.01 -3.86
C GLY A 574 0.21 35.25 -3.25
N ALA A 575 1.16 35.04 -2.32
CA ALA A 575 1.94 36.13 -1.71
C ALA A 575 2.83 36.88 -2.72
N ARG A 576 3.16 36.25 -3.87
CA ARG A 576 4.08 36.80 -4.86
C ARG A 576 3.40 37.13 -6.21
N ILE A 577 2.07 37.16 -6.30
CA ILE A 577 1.32 37.43 -7.54
C ILE A 577 1.73 38.74 -8.25
N CYS A 578 2.06 39.80 -7.49
CA CYS A 578 2.48 41.09 -8.04
C CYS A 578 4.00 41.24 -8.23
N HIS A 579 4.77 40.17 -8.01
CA HIS A 579 6.23 40.18 -8.22
C HIS A 579 6.56 39.81 -9.65
N GLY A 580 7.64 40.38 -10.19
CA GLY A 580 8.19 39.95 -11.47
C GLY A 580 8.63 38.48 -11.40
N LYS A 581 8.49 37.78 -12.53
CA LYS A 581 8.96 36.40 -12.71
C LYS A 581 10.07 36.40 -13.74
N TRP A 582 11.11 35.60 -13.50
CA TRP A 582 12.18 35.39 -14.47
C TRP A 582 11.59 34.80 -15.74
N GLN A 583 11.98 35.39 -16.88
CA GLN A 583 11.68 34.82 -18.19
C GLN A 583 12.65 33.67 -18.45
N PHE A 584 12.18 32.65 -19.15
CA PHE A 584 12.97 31.49 -19.51
C PHE A 584 12.65 31.06 -20.95
N ALA A 585 13.51 30.23 -21.49
CA ALA A 585 13.25 29.47 -22.70
C ALA A 585 13.36 27.99 -22.35
N VAL A 586 12.56 27.16 -23.03
CA VAL A 586 12.68 25.71 -22.90
C VAL A 586 13.96 25.26 -23.59
N GLU A 587 14.80 24.56 -22.83
CA GLU A 587 16.04 23.93 -23.29
C GLU A 587 15.83 22.43 -23.49
N ASN A 588 16.62 21.83 -24.38
CA ASN A 588 16.59 20.40 -24.62
C ASN A 588 17.92 19.76 -24.23
N ILE A 589 17.84 18.63 -23.52
CA ILE A 589 18.99 17.75 -23.26
C ILE A 589 18.76 16.48 -24.06
N GLU A 590 19.65 16.23 -25.02
CA GLU A 590 19.53 15.10 -25.94
C GLU A 590 19.41 13.77 -25.18
N GLY A 591 18.38 12.99 -25.53
CA GLY A 591 18.10 11.67 -24.95
C GLY A 591 17.47 11.67 -23.55
N LEU A 592 17.40 12.81 -22.85
CA LEU A 592 16.87 12.86 -21.49
C LEU A 592 15.37 12.61 -21.43
N MET A 593 14.60 13.29 -22.29
CA MET A 593 13.15 13.15 -22.41
C MET A 593 12.80 12.23 -23.59
N PRO A 594 12.29 11.00 -23.33
CA PRO A 594 11.80 10.12 -24.38
C PRO A 594 10.62 10.75 -25.12
N GLU A 595 10.46 10.41 -26.41
CA GLU A 595 9.27 10.80 -27.17
C GLU A 595 8.00 10.32 -26.45
N GLY A 596 7.02 11.21 -26.29
CA GLY A 596 5.77 10.93 -25.57
C GLY A 596 5.84 11.14 -24.05
N SER A 597 7.03 11.31 -23.46
CA SER A 597 7.14 11.70 -22.04
C SER A 597 6.59 13.09 -21.81
N PHE A 598 6.06 13.33 -20.61
CA PHE A 598 5.48 14.61 -20.25
C PHE A 598 5.53 14.86 -18.75
N VAL A 599 5.54 16.15 -18.41
CA VAL A 599 5.34 16.66 -17.05
C VAL A 599 4.32 17.77 -17.17
N LYS A 600 3.24 17.71 -16.40
CA LYS A 600 2.17 18.71 -16.43
C LYS A 600 1.96 19.33 -15.06
N LYS A 601 1.32 20.48 -15.01
CA LYS A 601 0.85 21.03 -13.73
C LYS A 601 -0.44 20.33 -13.30
N LYS A 602 -0.54 19.91 -12.04
CA LYS A 602 -1.80 19.48 -11.42
C LYS A 602 -2.48 20.70 -10.75
N GLY A 603 -3.80 20.83 -10.89
CA GLY A 603 -4.58 21.88 -10.21
C GLY A 603 -4.81 23.19 -10.97
N ASP A 604 -5.36 24.20 -10.29
CA ASP A 604 -5.74 25.50 -10.86
C ASP A 604 -4.49 26.36 -11.18
N TYR A 605 -4.50 27.02 -12.34
CA TYR A 605 -3.47 27.95 -12.79
C TYR A 605 -3.45 29.29 -12.03
N ARG A 606 -4.35 29.52 -11.07
CA ARG A 606 -4.44 30.78 -10.30
C ARG A 606 -3.75 30.76 -8.93
N LYS A 607 -3.35 29.60 -8.42
CA LYS A 607 -2.62 29.42 -7.14
C LYS A 607 -1.57 28.32 -7.31
N GLY A 608 -0.56 28.34 -6.44
CA GLY A 608 0.49 27.33 -6.44
C GLY A 608 1.21 27.29 -7.78
N ILE A 609 1.73 28.43 -8.25
CA ILE A 609 2.39 28.52 -9.56
C ILE A 609 3.91 28.41 -9.35
N PRO A 610 4.55 27.33 -9.80
CA PRO A 610 6.00 27.22 -9.81
C PRO A 610 6.64 28.38 -10.56
N TYR A 611 7.72 28.93 -10.02
CA TYR A 611 8.50 29.97 -10.65
C TYR A 611 9.99 29.81 -10.36
N LEU A 612 10.83 30.27 -11.28
CA LEU A 612 12.28 30.28 -11.08
C LEU A 612 12.65 31.27 -9.97
N THR A 613 13.55 30.87 -9.08
CA THR A 613 13.97 31.69 -7.93
C THR A 613 14.97 32.78 -8.34
N ASP A 614 15.98 32.42 -9.14
CA ASP A 614 17.09 33.31 -9.52
C ASP A 614 17.40 33.32 -11.03
N GLY A 615 16.63 32.58 -11.83
CA GLY A 615 16.77 32.50 -13.28
C GLY A 615 17.92 31.61 -13.78
N LYS A 616 18.59 30.84 -12.91
CA LYS A 616 19.71 29.97 -13.31
C LYS A 616 19.29 28.54 -13.68
N ALA A 617 18.19 28.04 -13.13
CA ALA A 617 17.72 26.70 -13.44
C ALA A 617 17.30 26.59 -14.91
N LYS A 618 17.72 25.50 -15.57
CA LYS A 618 17.35 25.18 -16.94
C LYS A 618 15.92 24.65 -16.94
N VAL A 619 15.05 25.22 -17.77
CA VAL A 619 13.67 24.76 -17.92
C VAL A 619 13.61 23.78 -19.08
N LEU A 620 13.20 22.54 -18.83
CA LEU A 620 13.14 21.47 -19.83
C LEU A 620 11.73 21.22 -20.35
N ALA A 621 10.71 21.61 -19.57
CA ALA A 621 9.33 21.62 -20.03
C ALA A 621 8.56 22.76 -19.36
N GLU A 622 7.61 23.32 -20.10
CA GLU A 622 6.63 24.27 -19.60
C GLU A 622 5.20 23.80 -19.86
N ASP A 623 4.27 24.26 -19.03
CA ASP A 623 2.84 24.06 -19.21
C ASP A 623 2.12 25.40 -18.95
N GLY A 624 1.47 25.95 -19.97
CA GLY A 624 0.81 27.25 -19.86
C GLY A 624 1.75 28.42 -19.46
N GLY A 625 3.03 28.37 -19.84
CA GLY A 625 4.05 29.37 -19.45
C GLY A 625 4.62 29.21 -18.03
N VAL A 626 4.34 28.07 -17.38
CA VAL A 626 4.85 27.71 -16.05
C VAL A 626 5.99 26.70 -16.19
N PRO A 627 7.14 26.88 -15.52
CA PRO A 627 8.24 25.91 -15.55
C PRO A 627 7.84 24.65 -14.76
N VAL A 628 7.46 23.58 -15.46
CA VAL A 628 6.99 22.33 -14.84
C VAL A 628 8.08 21.29 -14.70
N PHE A 629 9.18 21.42 -15.45
CA PHE A 629 10.35 20.55 -15.31
C PHE A 629 11.61 21.40 -15.38
N THR A 630 12.41 21.38 -14.32
CA THR A 630 13.67 22.13 -14.28
C THR A 630 14.84 21.31 -13.73
N ILE A 631 16.05 21.70 -14.13
CA ILE A 631 17.32 21.19 -13.58
C ILE A 631 18.17 22.39 -13.15
N ASN A 632 18.63 22.37 -11.92
CA ASN A 632 19.48 23.39 -11.32
C ASN A 632 20.80 22.79 -10.84
N GLU A 633 21.91 23.39 -11.25
CA GLU A 633 23.24 23.03 -10.74
C GLU A 633 23.45 23.69 -9.36
N PHE A 634 23.77 22.88 -8.35
CA PHE A 634 23.97 23.37 -6.99
C PHE A 634 25.24 22.77 -6.37
N GLY A 635 26.31 23.57 -6.32
CA GLY A 635 27.63 23.08 -5.90
C GLY A 635 28.15 22.03 -6.88
N LYS A 636 28.38 20.81 -6.40
CA LYS A 636 28.77 19.64 -7.21
C LYS A 636 27.59 18.76 -7.59
N GLY A 637 26.39 19.04 -7.09
CA GLY A 637 25.21 18.22 -7.31
C GLY A 637 24.14 18.91 -8.16
N LEU A 638 22.93 18.33 -8.11
CA LEU A 638 21.79 18.74 -8.92
C LEU A 638 20.51 18.81 -8.09
N GLY A 639 19.76 19.90 -8.25
CA GLY A 639 18.35 19.94 -7.92
C GLY A 639 17.51 19.70 -9.18
N ILE A 640 16.54 18.80 -9.12
CA ILE A 640 15.63 18.50 -10.22
C ILE A 640 14.21 18.68 -9.72
N TYR A 641 13.41 19.49 -10.40
CA TYR A 641 12.01 19.72 -10.05
C TYR A 641 11.08 19.21 -11.15
N LEU A 642 10.03 18.49 -10.75
CA LEU A 642 8.92 18.06 -11.59
C LEU A 642 7.60 18.52 -10.94
N ALA A 643 6.74 19.23 -11.67
CA ALA A 643 5.44 19.68 -11.12
C ALA A 643 4.46 18.52 -10.88
N SER A 644 4.71 17.36 -11.49
CA SER A 644 3.99 16.11 -11.25
C SER A 644 4.79 14.92 -11.77
N PHE A 645 4.39 13.71 -11.38
CA PHE A 645 4.87 12.49 -12.01
C PHE A 645 3.70 11.51 -12.19
N GLU A 646 3.54 11.03 -13.42
CA GLU A 646 2.54 10.01 -13.78
C GLU A 646 3.24 8.84 -14.45
N LYS A 647 2.90 7.62 -14.03
CA LYS A 647 3.48 6.39 -14.54
C LYS A 647 2.96 6.13 -15.95
N THR A 648 3.87 6.25 -16.91
CA THR A 648 3.75 5.72 -18.27
C THR A 648 5.04 4.99 -18.63
N ILE A 649 5.10 4.36 -19.81
CA ILE A 649 6.33 3.74 -20.31
C ILE A 649 7.42 4.80 -20.48
N GLU A 650 7.07 5.92 -21.11
CA GLU A 650 7.95 7.04 -21.44
C GLU A 650 8.41 7.77 -20.17
N ASN A 651 7.51 8.00 -19.21
CA ASN A 651 7.85 8.65 -17.95
C ASN A 651 8.68 7.72 -17.02
N THR A 652 8.49 6.40 -17.13
CA THR A 652 9.38 5.43 -16.44
C THR A 652 10.80 5.52 -16.98
N ARG A 653 10.97 5.64 -18.30
CA ARG A 653 12.27 5.89 -18.92
C ARG A 653 12.83 7.27 -18.56
N LEU A 654 12.00 8.32 -18.52
CA LEU A 654 12.40 9.65 -18.07
C LEU A 654 12.98 9.58 -16.65
N LEU A 655 12.31 8.90 -15.72
CA LEU A 655 12.80 8.76 -14.35
C LEU A 655 14.17 8.05 -14.30
N LEU A 656 14.35 6.97 -15.05
CA LEU A 656 15.64 6.30 -15.18
C LEU A 656 16.72 7.25 -15.71
N ASN A 657 16.41 8.01 -16.77
CA ASN A 657 17.35 8.96 -17.35
C ASN A 657 17.73 10.08 -16.36
N LEU A 658 16.78 10.55 -15.55
CA LEU A 658 17.04 11.52 -14.49
C LEU A 658 17.98 10.96 -13.41
N ILE A 659 17.79 9.70 -13.01
CA ILE A 659 18.67 9.01 -12.05
C ILE A 659 20.07 8.84 -12.64
N LEU A 660 20.19 8.40 -13.90
CA LEU A 660 21.48 8.27 -14.59
C LEU A 660 22.19 9.62 -14.71
N LEU A 661 21.47 10.68 -15.10
CA LEU A 661 21.99 12.04 -15.18
C LEU A 661 22.51 12.51 -13.81
N ALA A 662 21.72 12.31 -12.75
CA ALA A 662 22.08 12.64 -11.37
C ALA A 662 23.34 11.90 -10.91
N GLY A 663 23.45 10.62 -11.26
CA GLY A 663 24.63 9.80 -11.00
C GLY A 663 25.82 10.06 -11.90
N ARG A 664 25.69 10.92 -12.92
CA ARG A 664 26.69 11.15 -13.97
C ARG A 664 27.05 9.86 -14.73
N GLU A 665 26.05 9.02 -14.97
CA GLU A 665 26.13 7.80 -15.79
C GLU A 665 25.67 8.09 -17.23
N ASP A 666 26.13 7.26 -18.18
CA ASP A 666 25.72 7.33 -19.59
C ASP A 666 24.25 6.88 -19.72
N LEU A 667 23.42 7.68 -20.39
CA LEU A 667 22.01 7.34 -20.68
C LEU A 667 21.89 6.05 -21.52
N ASN A 668 22.93 5.73 -22.30
CA ASN A 668 23.05 4.50 -23.10
C ASN A 668 24.08 3.52 -22.50
N GLY A 669 24.10 3.47 -21.16
CA GLY A 669 24.97 2.61 -20.36
C GLY A 669 24.77 1.11 -20.63
N LEU A 670 25.58 0.30 -19.95
CA LEU A 670 25.49 -1.16 -20.07
C LEU A 670 24.17 -1.68 -19.50
N TYR A 671 23.62 -2.69 -20.17
CA TYR A 671 22.40 -3.40 -19.78
C TYR A 671 21.19 -2.47 -19.66
N LEU A 672 21.14 -1.48 -20.56
CA LEU A 672 19.98 -0.64 -20.82
C LEU A 672 19.52 -0.85 -22.27
N THR A 673 18.21 -0.79 -22.50
CA THR A 673 17.61 -0.86 -23.84
C THR A 673 17.59 0.51 -24.49
N ASP A 674 17.78 0.57 -25.80
CA ASP A 674 17.65 1.80 -26.60
C ASP A 674 16.19 2.23 -26.86
N ASN A 675 15.21 1.38 -26.55
CA ASN A 675 13.79 1.60 -26.79
C ASN A 675 13.05 1.77 -25.45
N ALA A 676 12.32 2.87 -25.27
CA ALA A 676 11.58 3.15 -24.04
C ALA A 676 10.49 2.10 -23.74
N ASN A 677 9.95 1.44 -24.77
CA ASN A 677 8.93 0.39 -24.65
C ASN A 677 9.47 -0.95 -24.14
N THR A 678 10.80 -1.09 -24.07
CA THR A 678 11.44 -2.32 -23.60
C THR A 678 12.27 -2.04 -22.36
N GLU A 679 12.38 -3.04 -21.50
CA GLU A 679 13.31 -3.06 -20.37
C GLU A 679 14.14 -4.35 -20.44
N CYS A 680 15.27 -4.38 -19.73
CA CYS A 680 16.04 -5.61 -19.61
C CYS A 680 16.62 -5.82 -18.20
N ALA A 681 16.92 -7.08 -17.91
CA ALA A 681 17.62 -7.50 -16.70
C ALA A 681 18.71 -8.49 -17.08
N TYR A 682 19.94 -8.19 -16.68
CA TYR A 682 21.07 -9.08 -16.88
C TYR A 682 21.43 -9.75 -15.57
N TYR A 683 21.65 -11.06 -15.59
CA TYR A 683 22.06 -11.87 -14.46
C TYR A 683 23.50 -12.34 -14.67
N PRO A 684 24.49 -11.70 -14.02
CA PRO A 684 25.90 -12.04 -14.23
C PRO A 684 26.23 -13.49 -13.84
N GLY A 685 25.59 -14.03 -12.80
CA GLY A 685 25.81 -15.40 -12.32
C GLY A 685 25.50 -16.46 -13.37
N SER A 686 24.43 -16.25 -14.13
CA SER A 686 23.94 -17.19 -15.15
C SER A 686 24.29 -16.81 -16.59
N GLY A 687 24.83 -15.61 -16.81
CA GLY A 687 25.07 -15.07 -18.16
C GLY A 687 23.78 -14.83 -18.96
N ARG A 688 22.64 -14.68 -18.28
CA ARG A 688 21.31 -14.53 -18.89
C ARG A 688 20.92 -13.07 -19.01
N LEU A 689 20.53 -12.66 -20.20
CA LEU A 689 19.90 -11.37 -20.47
C LEU A 689 18.42 -11.60 -20.76
N VAL A 690 17.54 -11.04 -19.92
CA VAL A 690 16.10 -11.03 -20.14
C VAL A 690 15.72 -9.66 -20.72
N VAL A 691 15.01 -9.66 -21.83
CA VAL A 691 14.44 -8.46 -22.46
C VAL A 691 12.93 -8.61 -22.44
N ILE A 692 12.21 -7.58 -22.00
CA ILE A 692 10.74 -7.55 -21.94
C ILE A 692 10.20 -6.40 -22.77
N ASN A 693 9.05 -6.65 -23.42
CA ASN A 693 8.28 -5.62 -24.11
C ASN A 693 7.10 -5.20 -23.25
N ASN A 694 7.08 -3.95 -22.81
CA ASN A 694 6.04 -3.42 -21.93
C ASN A 694 4.83 -2.84 -22.69
N SER A 695 4.90 -2.80 -24.02
CA SER A 695 3.86 -2.25 -24.91
C SER A 695 2.98 -3.34 -25.54
N ASP A 696 1.87 -2.89 -26.14
CA ASP A 696 0.93 -3.72 -26.90
C ASP A 696 1.29 -3.86 -28.39
N GLN A 697 2.45 -3.35 -28.81
CA GLN A 697 2.96 -3.44 -30.19
C GLN A 697 4.24 -4.27 -30.22
N SER A 698 4.57 -4.89 -31.35
CA SER A 698 5.87 -5.54 -31.54
C SER A 698 6.99 -4.48 -31.48
N GLN A 699 8.07 -4.77 -30.76
CA GLN A 699 9.17 -3.85 -30.55
C GLN A 699 10.50 -4.45 -31.00
N THR A 700 11.35 -3.62 -31.59
CA THR A 700 12.77 -3.92 -31.81
C THR A 700 13.59 -3.12 -30.81
N THR A 701 14.61 -3.73 -30.23
CA THR A 701 15.52 -3.06 -29.30
C THR A 701 16.92 -3.66 -29.35
N ALA A 702 17.91 -2.83 -29.08
CA ALA A 702 19.28 -3.22 -28.82
C ALA A 702 19.63 -3.01 -27.34
N VAL A 703 20.41 -3.95 -26.79
CA VAL A 703 20.99 -3.84 -25.44
C VAL A 703 22.51 -3.83 -25.55
N ARG A 704 23.14 -2.79 -25.02
CA ARG A 704 24.60 -2.71 -24.95
C ARG A 704 25.11 -3.59 -23.81
N THR A 705 25.95 -4.56 -24.12
CA THR A 705 26.55 -5.46 -23.12
C THR A 705 28.07 -5.33 -23.13
N GLN A 706 28.75 -5.92 -22.14
CA GLN A 706 30.22 -5.99 -22.13
C GLN A 706 30.81 -6.76 -23.34
N LYS A 707 30.02 -7.64 -23.97
CA LYS A 707 30.44 -8.47 -25.11
C LYS A 707 30.02 -7.89 -26.47
N GLY A 708 29.37 -6.72 -26.48
CA GLY A 708 28.83 -6.08 -27.69
C GLY A 708 27.33 -5.79 -27.59
N SER A 709 26.78 -5.20 -28.64
CA SER A 709 25.34 -4.94 -28.73
C SER A 709 24.58 -6.22 -29.08
N VAL A 710 23.45 -6.45 -28.42
CA VAL A 710 22.55 -7.57 -28.66
C VAL A 710 21.21 -7.02 -29.13
N GLU A 711 20.84 -7.29 -30.37
CA GLU A 711 19.59 -6.87 -30.97
C GLU A 711 18.53 -7.97 -30.89
N THR A 712 17.29 -7.57 -30.63
CA THR A 712 16.16 -8.50 -30.65
C THR A 712 14.84 -7.81 -31.00
N GLN A 713 13.94 -8.60 -31.59
CA GLN A 713 12.53 -8.27 -31.76
C GLN A 713 11.69 -9.06 -30.74
N LEU A 714 10.65 -8.42 -30.19
CA LEU A 714 9.69 -9.00 -29.26
C LEU A 714 8.27 -8.71 -29.74
N GLU A 715 7.38 -9.69 -29.61
CA GLU A 715 5.94 -9.51 -29.79
C GLU A 715 5.33 -8.66 -28.66
N PRO A 716 4.10 -8.14 -28.82
CA PRO A 716 3.37 -7.44 -27.77
C PRO A 716 3.42 -8.20 -26.44
N TYR A 717 3.77 -7.50 -25.36
CA TYR A 717 3.88 -8.08 -24.02
C TYR A 717 4.81 -9.29 -23.88
N ALA A 718 5.68 -9.58 -24.85
CA ALA A 718 6.54 -10.77 -24.80
C ALA A 718 7.78 -10.58 -23.91
N THR A 719 8.33 -11.70 -23.47
CA THR A 719 9.64 -11.82 -22.82
C THR A 719 10.56 -12.62 -23.72
N LYS A 720 11.83 -12.23 -23.81
CA LYS A 720 12.87 -13.02 -24.47
C LYS A 720 14.08 -13.18 -23.58
N MET A 721 14.58 -14.40 -23.49
CA MET A 721 15.74 -14.74 -22.66
C MET A 721 16.90 -15.16 -23.56
N LEU A 722 18.04 -14.50 -23.39
CA LEU A 722 19.22 -14.64 -24.26
C LEU A 722 20.42 -15.08 -23.42
N ASN A 723 21.28 -15.92 -24.01
CA ASN A 723 22.59 -16.24 -23.47
C ASN A 723 23.60 -15.29 -24.06
N ILE A 724 24.32 -14.55 -23.21
CA ILE A 724 25.30 -13.55 -23.67
C ILE A 724 26.69 -13.80 -23.12
#